data_AF-A1A3V8-F1
#
_entry.id   AF-A1A3V8-F1
#
_cell.length_a   1.000
_cell.length_b   1.000
_cell.length_c   1.000
_cell.angle_alpha   90.00
_cell.angle_beta   90.00
_cell.angle_gamma   90.00
#
_symmetry.space_group_name_H-M   'P 1'
#
loop_
_entity.id
_entity.type
_entity.pdbx_description
1 polymer ?
#
loop_
_entity_poly.entity_id
_entity_poly.type
_entity_poly.pdbx_seq_one_letter_code
_entity_poly.pdbx_strand_id
1 'polypeptide(L)'
;MTMPRSMYNHADKQEDKEKSYIELDSTETEIIKYLNDNYKDVILLVKSSAAMELDWLKQYPNIKAVVYSQNVTNALAKVFSGEVNPSGRTVDTFAADALASPAAQNFGSYQYYDENGKATKYNYVDYAEGIYVGYKYYETRYEDKVLGQGNAGDYDYAKEVVYPFGYGLSYTDFKWSDFSVARHGNDFVATVTVTNTGDTAGKDVVELYAQSPYTDYDKRNAVEKASVNLVGYGKTSELKPGTSETVRITFGKDQLKAYDYKGAKTYILDAGQYRFTAATDANQAVNNILADKGKTVADGMTSEGDKTMVASWTPENTDADTTTFASDSTTGKAISNLFDAASDPEVAYLSRSDWTGTFPKHYGESSGEINTWGNEINCKDSDGNNASCTWKKTASTKLIKHLEGNDSGTTVDKDSIMDTPTFGKKNGLKVSDMRGLAYDDAQWDKILDELTEDDYNQLIYFSGYGVDYIKSVDKPFQTDADSATGWMYGGTGKTFPSIMMLTQTWNAQLAEDLGEMMGNEALLGGANGWYAPAMNIHRTPFSGRNGEYYSEDGYMSGSMASLEVKGAATKGVYSYIKHFALNDQENHRGDRPGNFSVATWSNEQAIREIYLKPFDMCMHLGDMDMKTVVKKSDGTYENKVVKTPIAKGVMTSFNRIGATWTGGSHALIQQLLRDEWGFNGLIITDNANTGKFMSPYQMLEAGADIKLLNVSDDPTGEKLDFNDAATYHYARQAMHHLLYTVANTNCMNGALPGAGFKFSNGMKTIQIVFNTVCSVILAMLAFFSVWRWMPGTIKRVAARKEARVARKAARKAAKG
;
A
#
# COMPACT_ATOMS: atom_id res chain seq x y z
N MET A 1 15.18 2.47 -5.39
CA MET A 1 16.42 1.81 -4.90
C MET A 1 16.20 1.55 -3.43
N THR A 2 16.13 0.30 -3.00
CA THR A 2 15.87 -0.07 -1.60
C THR A 2 17.12 0.21 -0.78
N MET A 3 17.02 0.99 0.30
CA MET A 3 18.16 1.21 1.21
C MET A 3 18.49 -0.09 1.95
N PRO A 4 19.78 -0.39 2.19
CA PRO A 4 20.19 -1.63 2.85
C PRO A 4 19.88 -1.57 4.35
N ARG A 5 19.23 -2.61 4.89
CA ARG A 5 18.85 -2.67 6.32
C ARG A 5 20.02 -2.87 7.27
N SER A 6 21.00 -3.63 6.80
CA SER A 6 22.29 -3.85 7.45
C SER A 6 23.37 -3.16 6.66
N MET A 7 24.31 -2.55 7.38
CA MET A 7 25.47 -1.91 6.79
C MET A 7 26.62 -2.91 6.51
N TYR A 8 26.43 -4.22 6.72
CA TYR A 8 27.47 -5.25 6.63
C TYR A 8 28.29 -5.22 5.33
N ASN A 9 27.62 -4.99 4.20
CA ASN A 9 28.25 -4.85 2.88
C ASN A 9 28.22 -3.41 2.32
N HIS A 10 27.75 -2.46 3.13
CA HIS A 10 27.52 -1.07 2.73
C HIS A 10 28.37 -0.08 3.53
N ALA A 11 29.15 -0.56 4.49
CA ALA A 11 30.14 0.21 5.24
C ALA A 11 31.55 -0.34 5.04
N ASP A 12 32.53 0.57 4.98
CA ASP A 12 33.95 0.23 4.86
C ASP A 12 34.58 -0.14 6.23
N LYS A 13 34.12 0.49 7.31
CA LYS A 13 34.61 0.28 8.68
C LYS A 13 33.85 -0.85 9.37
N GLN A 14 34.56 -1.70 10.10
CA GLN A 14 33.97 -2.88 10.75
C GLN A 14 32.89 -2.53 11.78
N GLU A 15 33.10 -1.48 12.59
CA GLU A 15 32.12 -1.03 13.58
C GLU A 15 30.80 -0.57 12.96
N ASP A 16 30.82 -0.06 11.74
CA ASP A 16 29.62 0.39 11.03
C ASP A 16 28.91 -0.77 10.33
N LYS A 17 29.62 -1.84 9.99
CA LYS A 17 29.01 -3.07 9.45
C LYS A 17 28.06 -3.75 10.43
N GLU A 18 28.27 -3.49 11.71
CA GLU A 18 27.49 -3.99 12.84
C GLU A 18 26.31 -3.10 13.21
N LYS A 19 25.98 -2.09 12.39
CA LYS A 19 24.87 -1.15 12.58
C LYS A 19 23.81 -1.26 11.49
N SER A 20 22.66 -0.67 11.76
CA SER A 20 21.59 -0.43 10.79
C SER A 20 21.70 0.95 10.13
N TYR A 21 20.97 1.16 9.02
CA TYR A 21 20.95 2.46 8.32
C TYR A 21 20.14 3.56 9.02
N ILE A 22 19.44 3.22 10.12
CA ILE A 22 18.69 4.19 10.91
C ILE A 22 19.48 4.71 12.12
N GLU A 23 20.72 4.21 12.28
CA GLU A 23 21.73 4.67 13.23
C GLU A 23 22.75 5.57 12.54
N LEU A 24 23.53 6.32 13.34
CA LEU A 24 24.67 7.07 12.81
C LEU A 24 25.84 6.14 12.48
N ASP A 25 26.45 6.34 11.32
CA ASP A 25 27.76 5.75 11.05
C ASP A 25 28.86 6.44 11.87
N SER A 26 30.06 5.85 11.88
CA SER A 26 31.21 6.38 12.64
C SER A 26 31.67 7.74 12.13
N THR A 27 31.53 8.02 10.84
CA THR A 27 31.90 9.32 10.24
C THR A 27 30.93 10.40 10.68
N GLU A 28 29.64 10.13 10.66
CA GLU A 28 28.60 11.01 11.19
C GLU A 28 28.79 11.23 12.69
N THR A 29 29.12 10.18 13.44
CA THR A 29 29.44 10.26 14.87
C THR A 29 30.65 11.18 15.14
N GLU A 30 31.72 11.06 14.33
CA GLU A 30 32.90 11.94 14.41
C GLU A 30 32.54 13.41 14.11
N ILE A 31 31.68 13.66 13.11
CA ILE A 31 31.20 15.01 12.77
C ILE A 31 30.37 15.59 13.92
N ILE A 32 29.41 14.83 14.45
CA ILE A 32 28.57 15.25 15.58
C ILE A 32 29.44 15.55 16.81
N LYS A 33 30.43 14.70 17.09
CA LYS A 33 31.39 14.94 18.17
C LYS A 33 32.20 16.22 17.95
N TYR A 34 32.71 16.44 16.74
CA TYR A 34 33.42 17.68 16.42
C TYR A 34 32.54 18.91 16.64
N LEU A 35 31.28 18.86 16.21
CA LEU A 35 30.33 19.94 16.42
C LEU A 35 30.09 20.19 17.93
N ASN A 36 29.96 19.14 18.73
CA ASN A 36 29.84 19.24 20.19
C ASN A 36 31.05 19.85 20.88
N ASP A 37 32.25 19.51 20.42
CA ASP A 37 33.48 20.01 21.03
C ASP A 37 33.76 21.49 20.67
N ASN A 38 33.21 21.99 19.56
CA ASN A 38 33.57 23.31 19.00
C ASN A 38 32.42 24.34 18.95
N TYR A 39 31.16 23.89 19.02
CA TYR A 39 29.98 24.77 18.89
C TYR A 39 29.02 24.56 20.06
N LYS A 40 28.63 25.66 20.70
CA LYS A 40 27.72 25.65 21.86
C LYS A 40 26.28 25.33 21.49
N ASP A 41 25.81 25.87 20.37
CA ASP A 41 24.42 25.81 19.93
C ASP A 41 24.37 25.28 18.50
N VAL A 42 23.84 24.07 18.35
CA VAL A 42 23.72 23.35 17.07
C VAL A 42 22.25 23.01 16.80
N ILE A 43 21.84 23.16 15.55
CA ILE A 43 20.54 22.69 15.05
C ILE A 43 20.81 21.48 14.17
N LEU A 44 20.16 20.35 14.48
CA LEU A 44 20.23 19.14 13.68
C LEU A 44 19.01 19.06 12.76
N LEU A 45 19.24 18.91 11.45
CA LEU A 45 18.22 18.56 10.48
C LEU A 45 18.34 17.08 10.12
N VAL A 46 17.36 16.28 10.54
CA VAL A 46 17.29 14.85 10.20
C VAL A 46 16.47 14.70 8.92
N LYS A 47 17.15 14.35 7.82
CA LYS A 47 16.51 14.10 6.53
C LYS A 47 16.32 12.61 6.30
N SER A 48 15.20 12.06 6.76
CA SER A 48 14.88 10.64 6.60
C SER A 48 13.44 10.38 6.15
N SER A 49 13.21 9.18 5.64
CA SER A 49 11.89 8.62 5.30
C SER A 49 11.51 7.47 6.24
N ALA A 50 12.16 7.39 7.39
CA ALA A 50 12.01 6.35 8.40
C ALA A 50 12.25 6.98 9.78
N ALA A 51 11.51 6.55 10.80
CA ALA A 51 11.79 6.91 12.17
C ALA A 51 13.21 6.44 12.54
N MET A 52 14.12 7.41 12.72
CA MET A 52 15.53 7.16 13.01
C MET A 52 15.73 6.85 14.48
N GLU A 53 16.79 6.13 14.82
CA GLU A 53 17.23 5.98 16.21
C GLU A 53 17.97 7.23 16.65
N LEU A 54 17.41 7.93 17.64
CA LEU A 54 17.86 9.25 18.07
C LEU A 54 18.24 9.32 19.56
N ASP A 55 18.31 8.18 20.25
CA ASP A 55 18.62 8.15 21.69
C ASP A 55 20.01 8.74 22.01
N TRP A 56 20.95 8.62 21.06
CA TRP A 56 22.29 9.20 21.13
C TRP A 56 22.30 10.72 21.33
N LEU A 57 21.21 11.45 21.02
CA LEU A 57 21.09 12.89 21.26
C LEU A 57 21.35 13.26 22.73
N LYS A 58 21.03 12.37 23.67
CA LYS A 58 21.29 12.55 25.12
C LYS A 58 22.78 12.78 25.42
N GLN A 59 23.67 12.33 24.54
CA GLN A 59 25.13 12.46 24.68
C GLN A 59 25.67 13.81 24.18
N TYR A 60 24.88 14.57 23.40
CA TYR A 60 25.31 15.79 22.72
C TYR A 60 24.42 16.99 23.08
N PRO A 61 24.54 17.52 24.31
CA PRO A 61 23.67 18.59 24.81
C PRO A 61 23.85 19.93 24.09
N ASN A 62 24.85 20.07 23.22
CA ASN A 62 25.03 21.25 22.36
C ASN A 62 24.00 21.32 21.22
N ILE A 63 23.37 20.18 20.86
CA ILE A 63 22.25 20.14 19.93
C ILE A 63 21.02 20.68 20.68
N LYS A 64 20.58 21.88 20.28
CA LYS A 64 19.47 22.60 20.95
C LYS A 64 18.12 22.41 20.27
N ALA A 65 18.12 21.98 19.02
CA ALA A 65 16.92 21.71 18.26
C ALA A 65 17.16 20.59 17.25
N VAL A 66 16.15 19.75 17.08
CA VAL A 66 16.09 18.73 16.03
C VAL A 66 14.87 19.01 15.17
N VAL A 67 15.07 19.11 13.86
CA VAL A 67 13.99 19.20 12.88
C VAL A 67 14.05 17.95 12.02
N TYR A 68 12.95 17.20 11.99
CA TYR A 68 12.81 16.00 11.17
C TYR A 68 12.01 16.32 9.91
N SER A 69 12.55 16.00 8.73
CA SER A 69 11.90 16.33 7.46
C SER A 69 12.43 15.49 6.30
N GLN A 70 11.57 14.76 5.60
CA GLN A 70 11.99 13.93 4.45
C GLN A 70 12.42 14.76 3.22
N ASN A 71 11.75 15.89 2.99
CA ASN A 71 12.06 16.82 1.90
C ASN A 71 12.73 18.08 2.46
N VAL A 72 13.76 18.57 1.76
CA VAL A 72 14.36 19.88 2.07
C VAL A 72 13.88 20.85 0.99
N THR A 73 12.96 21.74 1.37
CA THR A 73 12.34 22.71 0.46
C THR A 73 12.55 24.14 0.98
N ASN A 74 12.21 25.14 0.16
CA ASN A 74 12.22 26.54 0.59
C ASN A 74 11.32 26.81 1.81
N ALA A 75 10.33 25.94 2.09
CA ALA A 75 9.48 26.06 3.27
C ALA A 75 10.29 25.88 4.57
N LEU A 76 11.35 25.07 4.55
CA LEU A 76 12.17 24.84 5.74
C LEU A 76 12.95 26.10 6.17
N ALA A 77 13.36 26.92 5.20
CA ALA A 77 13.99 28.21 5.50
C ALA A 77 13.03 29.16 6.24
N LYS A 78 11.73 29.08 5.95
CA LYS A 78 10.68 29.86 6.64
C LYS A 78 10.45 29.36 8.07
N VAL A 79 10.59 28.06 8.29
CA VAL A 79 10.55 27.48 9.64
C VAL A 79 11.75 27.98 10.44
N PHE A 80 12.97 27.82 9.92
CA PHE A 80 14.18 28.25 10.63
C PHE A 80 14.26 29.76 10.86
N SER A 81 13.67 30.60 10.00
CA SER A 81 13.61 32.04 10.20
C SER A 81 12.54 32.48 11.21
N GLY A 82 11.64 31.59 11.61
CA GLY A 82 10.46 31.92 12.41
C GLY A 82 9.33 32.60 11.63
N GLU A 83 9.43 32.72 10.29
CA GLU A 83 8.32 33.19 9.44
C GLU A 83 7.11 32.25 9.54
N VAL A 84 7.36 30.95 9.65
CA VAL A 84 6.35 29.91 9.88
C VAL A 84 6.71 29.16 11.16
N ASN A 85 5.78 29.15 12.11
CA ASN A 85 5.95 28.37 13.34
C ASN A 85 5.71 26.87 13.06
N PRO A 86 6.65 25.96 13.43
CA PRO A 86 6.45 24.52 13.26
C PRO A 86 5.22 24.04 14.03
N SER A 87 4.48 23.12 13.41
CA SER A 87 3.27 22.52 13.96
C SER A 87 3.07 21.08 13.50
N GLY A 88 4.13 20.44 12.99
CA GLY A 88 4.08 19.04 12.57
C GLY A 88 4.22 18.11 13.77
N ARG A 89 3.62 16.93 13.67
CA ARG A 89 3.69 15.87 14.68
C ARG A 89 4.27 14.59 14.06
N THR A 90 4.92 13.75 14.86
CA THR A 90 5.36 12.42 14.43
C THR A 90 4.16 11.57 14.01
N VAL A 91 4.39 10.66 13.07
CA VAL A 91 3.37 9.71 12.56
C VAL A 91 3.79 8.26 12.79
N ASP A 92 4.95 8.09 13.42
CA ASP A 92 5.56 6.83 13.81
C ASP A 92 6.20 7.05 15.18
N THR A 93 6.34 5.98 15.95
CA THR A 93 7.07 5.96 17.22
C THR A 93 8.57 5.91 16.95
N PHE A 94 9.33 6.85 17.51
CA PHE A 94 10.79 6.85 17.45
C PHE A 94 11.33 6.05 18.63
N ALA A 95 11.64 4.78 18.38
CA ALA A 95 12.21 3.87 19.38
C ALA A 95 13.70 4.18 19.65
N ALA A 96 14.17 3.82 20.83
CA ALA A 96 15.59 3.86 21.16
C ALA A 96 16.36 2.70 20.49
N ASP A 97 15.73 1.54 20.38
CA ASP A 97 16.17 0.36 19.63
C ASP A 97 14.96 -0.19 18.86
N ALA A 98 14.90 0.05 17.55
CA ALA A 98 13.79 -0.40 16.74
C ALA A 98 13.81 -1.92 16.49
N LEU A 99 14.97 -2.57 16.61
CA LEU A 99 15.13 -4.02 16.47
C LEU A 99 14.57 -4.78 17.68
N ALA A 100 14.44 -4.13 18.84
CA ALA A 100 13.80 -4.71 20.03
C ALA A 100 12.27 -4.80 19.91
N SER A 101 11.66 -4.20 18.89
CA SER A 101 10.20 -4.24 18.70
C SER A 101 9.68 -5.65 18.36
N PRO A 102 8.43 -6.00 18.73
CA PRO A 102 7.85 -7.31 18.43
C PRO A 102 7.72 -7.57 16.91
N ALA A 103 7.46 -6.53 16.12
CA ALA A 103 7.36 -6.63 14.67
C ALA A 103 8.72 -6.92 14.00
N ALA A 104 9.81 -6.38 14.53
CA ALA A 104 11.15 -6.60 14.00
C ALA A 104 11.56 -8.09 14.06
N GLN A 105 11.12 -8.81 15.10
CA GLN A 105 11.44 -10.24 15.32
C GLN A 105 11.04 -11.17 14.16
N ASN A 106 10.18 -10.70 13.24
CA ASN A 106 9.77 -11.45 12.06
C ASN A 106 9.74 -10.54 10.82
N PHE A 107 10.81 -9.76 10.63
CA PHE A 107 10.99 -8.86 9.51
C PHE A 107 12.34 -9.11 8.82
N GLY A 108 12.35 -9.41 7.51
CA GLY A 108 13.59 -9.76 6.80
C GLY A 108 13.49 -11.01 5.92
N SER A 109 14.56 -11.78 5.91
CA SER A 109 14.76 -12.96 5.08
C SER A 109 14.56 -14.23 5.87
N TYR A 110 13.39 -14.82 5.68
CA TYR A 110 13.05 -16.13 6.21
C TYR A 110 12.72 -17.03 5.03
N GLN A 111 13.55 -18.03 4.78
CA GLN A 111 13.49 -18.89 3.60
C GLN A 111 12.90 -20.26 3.97
N TYR A 112 12.02 -20.78 3.12
CA TYR A 112 11.56 -22.16 3.27
C TYR A 112 12.58 -23.16 2.72
N TYR A 113 12.75 -24.25 3.44
CA TYR A 113 13.50 -25.44 3.04
C TYR A 113 12.51 -26.59 2.84
N ASP A 114 12.77 -27.48 1.88
CA ASP A 114 11.96 -28.68 1.73
C ASP A 114 12.26 -29.73 2.81
N GLU A 115 11.45 -30.78 2.86
CA GLU A 115 11.59 -31.89 3.82
C GLU A 115 12.93 -32.66 3.69
N ASN A 116 13.66 -32.46 2.59
CA ASN A 116 15.00 -33.03 2.38
C ASN A 116 16.13 -32.07 2.81
N GLY A 117 15.79 -30.91 3.38
CA GLY A 117 16.75 -29.90 3.82
C GLY A 117 17.35 -29.08 2.68
N LYS A 118 16.68 -29.00 1.51
CA LYS A 118 17.12 -28.15 0.40
C LYS A 118 16.39 -26.81 0.43
N ALA A 119 17.14 -25.72 0.29
CA ALA A 119 16.59 -24.37 0.17
C ALA A 119 15.62 -24.28 -1.03
N THR A 120 14.43 -23.72 -0.78
CA THR A 120 13.44 -23.41 -1.82
C THR A 120 13.59 -21.97 -2.27
N LYS A 121 12.87 -21.59 -3.33
CA LYS A 121 12.82 -20.21 -3.83
C LYS A 121 11.84 -19.31 -3.06
N TYR A 122 11.14 -19.85 -2.07
CA TYR A 122 10.07 -19.17 -1.34
C TYR A 122 10.53 -18.67 0.02
N ASN A 123 9.95 -17.54 0.42
CA ASN A 123 10.21 -16.91 1.70
C ASN A 123 8.91 -16.72 2.46
N TYR A 124 9.00 -16.46 3.76
CA TYR A 124 7.88 -16.13 4.62
C TYR A 124 8.19 -14.97 5.56
N VAL A 125 7.14 -14.44 6.19
CA VAL A 125 7.18 -13.58 7.37
C VAL A 125 5.92 -13.81 8.19
N ASP A 126 6.07 -13.69 9.50
CA ASP A 126 5.00 -13.89 10.47
C ASP A 126 4.69 -12.57 11.17
N TYR A 127 3.45 -12.07 11.05
CA TYR A 127 3.00 -10.86 11.74
C TYR A 127 2.56 -11.21 13.16
N ALA A 128 3.49 -11.78 13.91
CA ALA A 128 3.28 -12.34 15.24
C ALA A 128 2.95 -11.27 16.30
N GLU A 129 3.28 -10.00 16.05
CA GLU A 129 2.87 -8.87 16.88
C GLU A 129 1.35 -8.62 16.87
N GLY A 130 0.61 -9.18 15.91
CA GLY A 130 -0.83 -8.98 15.80
C GLY A 130 -1.19 -7.50 15.65
N ILE A 131 -2.06 -6.99 16.52
CA ILE A 131 -2.47 -5.57 16.49
C ILE A 131 -1.43 -4.61 17.11
N TYR A 132 -0.38 -5.15 17.75
CA TYR A 132 0.60 -4.38 18.52
C TYR A 132 1.72 -3.84 17.63
N VAL A 133 1.34 -3.03 16.64
CA VAL A 133 2.25 -2.31 15.74
C VAL A 133 2.46 -0.88 16.26
N GLY A 134 3.71 -0.42 16.29
CA GLY A 134 4.04 0.96 16.69
C GLY A 134 3.61 1.30 18.12
N TYR A 135 3.05 2.49 18.32
CA TYR A 135 2.58 2.98 19.62
C TYR A 135 1.59 2.01 20.31
N LYS A 136 0.82 1.23 19.54
CA LYS A 136 -0.08 0.22 20.11
C LYS A 136 0.67 -0.82 20.94
N TYR A 137 1.92 -1.14 20.60
CA TYR A 137 2.77 -1.98 21.46
C TYR A 137 3.31 -1.19 22.66
N TYR A 138 4.05 -0.11 22.40
CA TYR A 138 4.83 0.58 23.44
C TYR A 138 3.94 1.15 24.55
N GLU A 139 2.81 1.74 24.18
CA GLU A 139 1.88 2.36 25.11
C GLU A 139 1.07 1.33 25.88
N THR A 140 0.75 0.19 25.25
CA THR A 140 -0.01 -0.87 25.91
C THR A 140 0.82 -1.60 26.94
N ARG A 141 2.07 -1.95 26.60
CA ARG A 141 3.00 -2.56 27.54
C ARG A 141 3.36 -1.62 28.69
N TYR A 142 3.43 -0.31 28.41
CA TYR A 142 3.59 0.72 29.43
C TYR A 142 2.41 0.79 30.40
N GLU A 143 1.17 0.87 29.91
CA GLU A 143 -0.01 0.85 30.76
C GLU A 143 -0.03 -0.40 31.65
N ASP A 144 0.21 -1.58 31.06
CA ASP A 144 0.20 -2.85 31.78
C ASP A 144 1.30 -2.92 32.84
N LYS A 145 2.46 -2.31 32.59
CA LYS A 145 3.53 -2.16 33.57
C LYS A 145 3.11 -1.30 34.76
N VAL A 146 2.49 -0.15 34.54
CA VAL A 146 2.00 0.75 35.62
C VAL A 146 0.85 0.12 36.41
N LEU A 147 -0.02 -0.64 35.74
CA LEU A 147 -1.12 -1.36 36.37
C LEU A 147 -0.68 -2.66 37.07
N GLY A 148 0.53 -3.15 36.81
CA GLY A 148 1.04 -4.40 37.37
C GLY A 148 0.36 -5.64 36.81
N GLN A 149 0.01 -5.63 35.52
CA GLN A 149 -0.73 -6.71 34.85
C GLN A 149 0.00 -7.24 33.61
N GLY A 150 -0.51 -8.34 33.05
CA GLY A 150 -0.02 -8.90 31.78
C GLY A 150 1.42 -9.43 31.79
N ASN A 151 2.06 -9.49 32.96
CA ASN A 151 3.49 -9.80 33.15
C ASN A 151 4.47 -8.95 32.33
N ALA A 152 4.18 -7.65 32.13
CA ALA A 152 4.98 -6.72 31.32
C ALA A 152 6.50 -6.66 31.62
N GLY A 153 6.96 -7.27 32.73
CA GLY A 153 8.37 -7.49 33.04
C GLY A 153 9.04 -6.24 33.57
N ASP A 154 10.34 -6.09 33.31
CA ASP A 154 11.13 -4.89 33.67
C ASP A 154 11.05 -3.78 32.61
N TYR A 155 9.97 -3.79 31.81
CA TYR A 155 9.73 -2.79 30.77
C TYR A 155 9.77 -1.36 31.34
N ASP A 156 10.49 -0.48 30.66
CA ASP A 156 10.77 0.89 31.05
C ASP A 156 10.56 1.80 29.83
N TYR A 157 9.38 2.41 29.74
CA TYR A 157 8.98 3.19 28.57
C TYR A 157 10.00 4.28 28.20
N ALA A 158 10.58 4.96 29.19
CA ALA A 158 11.53 6.06 28.95
C ALA A 158 12.89 5.61 28.37
N LYS A 159 13.18 4.31 28.38
CA LYS A 159 14.33 3.70 27.70
C LYS A 159 14.00 3.17 26.32
N GLU A 160 12.73 2.92 26.03
CA GLU A 160 12.28 2.26 24.81
C GLU A 160 11.81 3.27 23.76
N VAL A 161 11.18 4.37 24.19
CA VAL A 161 10.64 5.41 23.30
C VAL A 161 11.35 6.74 23.50
N VAL A 162 11.89 7.28 22.41
CA VAL A 162 12.53 8.61 22.36
C VAL A 162 11.50 9.69 22.05
N TYR A 163 10.69 9.50 21.01
CA TYR A 163 9.57 10.38 20.66
C TYR A 163 8.32 9.55 20.37
N PRO A 164 7.24 9.72 21.15
CA PRO A 164 5.98 8.99 20.93
C PRO A 164 5.34 9.33 19.59
N PHE A 165 4.39 8.51 19.14
CA PHE A 165 3.45 8.87 18.08
C PHE A 165 2.64 10.13 18.46
N GLY A 166 2.51 11.09 17.54
CA GLY A 166 1.85 12.39 17.78
C GLY A 166 2.74 13.49 18.40
N TYR A 167 3.97 13.16 18.78
CA TYR A 167 4.89 14.13 19.39
C TYR A 167 5.28 15.24 18.41
N GLY A 168 5.30 16.49 18.89
CA GLY A 168 5.80 17.63 18.12
C GLY A 168 5.83 18.91 18.94
N LEU A 169 6.78 19.78 18.60
CA LEU A 169 6.99 21.06 19.28
C LEU A 169 6.59 22.24 18.39
N SER A 170 6.44 23.39 19.03
CA SER A 170 6.18 24.70 18.41
C SER A 170 7.13 25.74 19.00
N TYR A 171 7.29 26.89 18.34
CA TYR A 171 7.96 28.07 18.90
C TYR A 171 7.09 28.83 19.90
N THR A 172 5.87 28.37 20.15
CA THR A 172 4.95 28.91 21.16
C THR A 172 4.39 27.77 22.02
N ASP A 173 3.79 28.11 23.15
CA ASP A 173 3.16 27.17 24.06
C ASP A 173 1.63 27.20 23.92
N PHE A 174 1.00 26.06 24.12
CA PHE A 174 -0.46 25.93 24.11
C PHE A 174 -0.97 25.33 25.41
N LYS A 175 -2.15 25.78 25.85
CA LYS A 175 -2.89 25.21 26.96
C LYS A 175 -4.26 24.75 26.48
N TRP A 176 -4.63 23.53 26.87
CA TRP A 176 -5.94 22.96 26.54
C TRP A 176 -6.89 23.04 27.75
N SER A 177 -8.18 23.23 27.49
CA SER A 177 -9.24 23.24 28.49
C SER A 177 -10.56 22.73 27.91
N ASP A 178 -11.55 22.54 28.78
CA ASP A 178 -12.94 22.31 28.41
C ASP A 178 -13.16 21.09 27.49
N PHE A 179 -12.38 20.03 27.71
CA PHE A 179 -12.59 18.78 27.00
C PHE A 179 -13.95 18.19 27.33
N SER A 180 -14.70 17.83 26.31
CA SER A 180 -15.98 17.13 26.46
C SER A 180 -16.24 16.21 25.28
N VAL A 181 -16.99 15.13 25.52
CA VAL A 181 -17.47 14.23 24.47
C VAL A 181 -18.99 14.09 24.60
N ALA A 182 -19.71 14.48 23.57
CA ALA A 182 -21.17 14.33 23.48
C ALA A 182 -21.54 13.27 22.45
N ARG A 183 -22.53 12.44 22.76
CA ARG A 183 -23.06 11.43 21.82
C ARG A 183 -24.24 11.99 21.03
N HIS A 184 -24.22 11.79 19.72
CA HIS A 184 -25.26 12.17 18.78
C HIS A 184 -25.63 10.95 17.92
N GLY A 185 -26.58 10.14 18.38
CA GLY A 185 -26.94 8.89 17.71
C GLY A 185 -25.80 7.86 17.76
N ASN A 186 -25.25 7.50 16.60
CA ASN A 186 -24.10 6.62 16.48
C ASN A 186 -22.76 7.35 16.48
N ASP A 187 -22.77 8.68 16.47
CA ASP A 187 -21.55 9.48 16.45
C ASP A 187 -21.24 10.05 17.83
N PHE A 188 -19.96 10.28 18.07
CA PHE A 188 -19.42 11.03 19.19
C PHE A 188 -18.77 12.31 18.67
N VAL A 189 -18.96 13.37 19.43
CA VAL A 189 -18.43 14.70 19.13
C VAL A 189 -17.57 15.12 20.32
N ALA A 190 -16.27 15.15 20.10
CA ALA A 190 -15.31 15.68 21.05
C ALA A 190 -15.03 17.16 20.78
N THR A 191 -14.87 17.94 21.84
CA THR A 191 -14.46 19.35 21.76
C THR A 191 -13.32 19.63 22.73
N VAL A 192 -12.33 20.41 22.33
CA VAL A 192 -11.23 20.90 23.18
C VAL A 192 -10.99 22.38 22.87
N THR A 193 -10.89 23.23 23.88
CA THR A 193 -10.46 24.62 23.70
C THR A 193 -8.94 24.69 23.80
N VAL A 194 -8.29 25.12 22.73
CA VAL A 194 -6.84 25.34 22.65
C VAL A 194 -6.58 26.83 22.76
N THR A 195 -5.72 27.25 23.70
CA THR A 195 -5.28 28.64 23.85
C THR A 195 -3.79 28.73 23.60
N ASN A 196 -3.37 29.64 22.72
CA ASN A 196 -1.95 29.98 22.59
C ASN A 196 -1.52 30.85 23.78
N THR A 197 -0.66 30.33 24.63
CA THR A 197 -0.18 30.99 25.86
C THR A 197 1.23 31.55 25.75
N GLY A 198 1.93 31.29 24.64
CA GLY A 198 3.26 31.84 24.39
C GLY A 198 3.22 33.20 23.69
N ASP A 199 4.37 33.62 23.17
CA ASP A 199 4.62 34.99 22.71
C ASP A 199 4.58 35.15 21.17
N THR A 200 4.44 34.07 20.42
CA THR A 200 4.35 34.10 18.94
C THR A 200 3.13 33.36 18.43
N ALA A 201 2.70 33.66 17.20
CA ALA A 201 1.59 32.95 16.58
C ALA A 201 1.99 31.50 16.22
N GLY A 202 1.03 30.58 16.27
CA GLY A 202 1.29 29.17 15.98
C GLY A 202 0.01 28.35 15.80
N LYS A 203 0.18 27.08 15.45
CA LYS A 203 -0.91 26.11 15.32
C LYS A 203 -0.63 24.91 16.20
N ASP A 204 -1.69 24.31 16.73
CA ASP A 204 -1.60 23.08 17.52
C ASP A 204 -2.50 21.98 16.96
N VAL A 205 -2.22 20.74 17.34
CA VAL A 205 -2.96 19.54 16.92
C VAL A 205 -3.57 18.90 18.15
N VAL A 206 -4.90 18.76 18.16
CA VAL A 206 -5.64 17.99 19.15
C VAL A 206 -5.81 16.58 18.60
N GLU A 207 -5.25 15.60 19.31
CA GLU A 207 -5.34 14.18 18.97
C GLU A 207 -6.34 13.52 19.91
N LEU A 208 -7.30 12.77 19.36
CA LEU A 208 -8.35 12.11 20.12
C LEU A 208 -8.14 10.60 20.11
N TYR A 209 -7.95 10.04 21.29
CA TYR A 209 -7.73 8.62 21.51
C TYR A 209 -8.91 7.97 22.23
N ALA A 210 -9.18 6.71 21.89
CA ALA A 210 -10.14 5.86 22.59
C ALA A 210 -9.45 4.65 23.22
N GLN A 211 -9.86 4.30 24.44
CA GLN A 211 -9.53 3.06 25.10
C GLN A 211 -10.78 2.19 25.22
N SER A 212 -10.71 0.99 24.64
CA SER A 212 -11.70 -0.05 24.81
C SER A 212 -11.44 -0.86 26.09
N PRO A 213 -12.48 -1.39 26.76
CA PRO A 213 -12.28 -2.34 27.85
C PRO A 213 -11.60 -3.62 27.34
N TYR A 214 -10.75 -4.23 28.18
CA TYR A 214 -10.15 -5.54 27.93
C TYR A 214 -10.73 -6.54 28.95
N THR A 215 -11.71 -7.30 28.50
CA THR A 215 -12.62 -8.10 29.31
C THR A 215 -12.17 -9.57 29.41
N ASP A 216 -12.84 -10.36 30.24
CA ASP A 216 -12.60 -11.81 30.26
C ASP A 216 -13.11 -12.51 28.99
N TYR A 217 -14.04 -11.89 28.24
CA TYR A 217 -14.42 -12.39 26.92
C TYR A 217 -13.23 -12.31 25.96
N ASP A 218 -12.58 -11.15 25.92
CA ASP A 218 -11.42 -10.88 25.06
C ASP A 218 -10.29 -11.89 25.33
N LYS A 219 -9.95 -12.09 26.60
CA LYS A 219 -8.89 -13.05 27.00
C LYS A 219 -9.20 -14.49 26.59
N ARG A 220 -10.47 -14.92 26.74
CA ARG A 220 -10.88 -16.29 26.37
C ARG A 220 -10.87 -16.51 24.85
N ASN A 221 -11.19 -15.47 24.08
CA ASN A 221 -11.28 -15.54 22.62
C ASN A 221 -10.02 -14.99 21.91
N ALA A 222 -8.99 -14.58 22.67
CA ALA A 222 -7.77 -13.96 22.16
C ALA A 222 -8.03 -12.73 21.26
N VAL A 223 -9.00 -11.89 21.67
CA VAL A 223 -9.26 -10.59 21.04
C VAL A 223 -8.38 -9.57 21.72
N GLU A 224 -7.32 -9.12 21.05
CA GLU A 224 -6.37 -8.20 21.67
C GLU A 224 -6.88 -6.75 21.60
N LYS A 225 -6.43 -5.91 22.55
CA LYS A 225 -6.81 -4.49 22.62
C LYS A 225 -5.60 -3.61 22.92
N ALA A 226 -5.38 -2.57 22.14
CA ALA A 226 -4.41 -1.53 22.48
C ALA A 226 -4.94 -0.64 23.62
N SER A 227 -4.04 -0.07 24.43
CA SER A 227 -4.40 0.85 25.50
C SER A 227 -5.02 2.15 25.01
N VAL A 228 -4.61 2.60 23.83
CA VAL A 228 -5.19 3.75 23.13
C VAL A 228 -5.22 3.48 21.62
N ASN A 229 -6.28 3.89 20.95
CA ASN A 229 -6.40 3.93 19.49
C ASN A 229 -6.72 5.35 19.05
N LEU A 230 -6.04 5.89 18.04
CA LEU A 230 -6.40 7.16 17.44
C LEU A 230 -7.77 7.01 16.75
N VAL A 231 -8.73 7.88 17.09
CA VAL A 231 -10.09 7.88 16.51
C VAL A 231 -10.43 9.19 15.80
N GLY A 232 -9.54 10.19 15.92
CA GLY A 232 -9.67 11.45 15.22
C GLY A 232 -8.62 12.46 15.64
N TYR A 233 -8.49 13.52 14.86
CA TYR A 233 -7.62 14.65 15.16
C TYR A 233 -8.20 15.93 14.56
N GLY A 234 -7.75 17.06 15.08
CA GLY A 234 -8.09 18.37 14.55
C GLY A 234 -6.94 19.34 14.75
N LYS A 235 -6.68 20.18 13.74
CA LYS A 235 -5.62 21.18 13.79
C LYS A 235 -6.23 22.58 13.88
N THR A 236 -5.73 23.39 14.79
CA THR A 236 -6.21 24.76 14.94
C THR A 236 -5.90 25.59 13.69
N SER A 237 -6.64 26.69 13.51
CA SER A 237 -6.14 27.83 12.76
C SER A 237 -4.88 28.41 13.42
N GLU A 238 -4.25 29.38 12.75
CA GLU A 238 -3.12 30.09 13.37
C GLU A 238 -3.62 31.01 14.49
N LEU A 239 -3.26 30.66 15.73
CA LEU A 239 -3.63 31.39 16.92
C LEU A 239 -2.57 32.42 17.26
N LYS A 240 -2.99 33.67 17.46
CA LYS A 240 -2.14 34.72 18.03
C LYS A 240 -1.96 34.50 19.53
N PRO A 241 -0.91 35.04 20.15
CA PRO A 241 -0.75 35.05 21.61
C PRO A 241 -2.02 35.48 22.34
N GLY A 242 -2.43 34.68 23.33
CA GLY A 242 -3.62 34.91 24.16
C GLY A 242 -4.97 34.62 23.51
N THR A 243 -4.99 34.12 22.26
CA THR A 243 -6.24 33.75 21.56
C THR A 243 -6.50 32.26 21.66
N SER A 244 -7.78 31.89 21.55
CA SER A 244 -8.25 30.51 21.71
C SER A 244 -9.15 30.09 20.54
N GLU A 245 -9.15 28.79 20.27
CA GLU A 245 -10.05 28.13 19.33
C GLU A 245 -10.56 26.83 19.93
N THR A 246 -11.85 26.54 19.77
CA THR A 246 -12.42 25.23 20.13
C THR A 246 -12.34 24.31 18.93
N VAL A 247 -11.47 23.31 19.02
CA VAL A 247 -11.35 22.23 18.04
C VAL A 247 -12.48 21.23 18.26
N ARG A 248 -13.14 20.84 17.18
CA ARG A 248 -14.25 19.86 17.17
C ARG A 248 -13.86 18.65 16.34
N ILE A 249 -13.94 17.45 16.93
CA ILE A 249 -13.61 16.18 16.28
C ILE A 249 -14.85 15.27 16.35
N THR A 250 -15.22 14.63 15.24
CA THR A 250 -16.36 13.70 15.19
C THR A 250 -15.87 12.31 14.80
N PHE A 251 -16.32 11.28 15.52
CA PHE A 251 -15.98 9.89 15.24
C PHE A 251 -17.18 8.98 15.50
N GLY A 252 -17.25 7.87 14.75
CA GLY A 252 -18.36 6.93 14.83
C GLY A 252 -18.17 5.85 15.90
N LYS A 253 -19.27 5.32 16.45
CA LYS A 253 -19.27 4.16 17.36
C LYS A 253 -18.64 2.91 16.72
N ASP A 254 -18.71 2.80 15.40
CA ASP A 254 -18.11 1.70 14.63
C ASP A 254 -16.57 1.68 14.70
N GLN A 255 -15.92 2.78 15.05
CA GLN A 255 -14.47 2.81 15.28
C GLN A 255 -14.04 2.15 16.60
N LEU A 256 -15.00 1.82 17.48
CA LEU A 256 -14.74 1.19 18.78
C LEU A 256 -14.83 -0.35 18.74
N LYS A 257 -15.26 -0.91 17.60
CA LYS A 257 -15.38 -2.35 17.41
C LYS A 257 -14.01 -3.02 17.35
N ALA A 258 -13.94 -4.27 17.74
CA ALA A 258 -12.79 -5.14 17.49
C ALA A 258 -13.23 -6.41 16.78
N TYR A 259 -12.33 -7.07 16.08
CA TYR A 259 -12.61 -8.27 15.33
C TYR A 259 -12.26 -9.51 16.15
N ASP A 260 -13.27 -10.32 16.46
CA ASP A 260 -13.08 -11.59 17.13
C ASP A 260 -12.95 -12.70 16.09
N TYR A 261 -11.71 -13.08 15.78
CA TYR A 261 -11.42 -14.10 14.77
C TYR A 261 -11.53 -15.54 15.30
N LYS A 262 -11.77 -15.78 16.60
CA LYS A 262 -11.88 -17.13 17.17
C LYS A 262 -13.30 -17.49 17.59
N GLY A 263 -13.93 -16.61 18.37
CA GLY A 263 -15.25 -16.81 18.96
C GLY A 263 -16.36 -16.44 17.99
N ALA A 264 -16.63 -15.14 17.87
CA ALA A 264 -17.74 -14.60 17.07
C ALA A 264 -17.51 -14.65 15.56
N LYS A 265 -16.24 -14.70 15.11
CA LYS A 265 -15.81 -14.65 13.70
C LYS A 265 -16.34 -13.42 12.96
N THR A 266 -16.42 -12.30 13.67
CA THR A 266 -16.96 -11.04 13.17
C THR A 266 -16.56 -9.89 14.09
N TYR A 267 -16.97 -8.66 13.79
CA TYR A 267 -16.74 -7.53 14.68
C TYR A 267 -17.66 -7.55 15.91
N ILE A 268 -17.09 -7.29 17.07
CA ILE A 268 -17.74 -7.21 18.37
C ILE A 268 -17.64 -5.81 18.97
N LEU A 269 -18.54 -5.51 19.89
CA LEU A 269 -18.43 -4.38 20.81
C LEU A 269 -18.54 -4.89 22.25
N ASP A 270 -17.47 -4.76 23.01
CA ASP A 270 -17.43 -5.23 24.40
C ASP A 270 -18.31 -4.38 25.32
N ALA A 271 -18.82 -5.03 26.37
CA ALA A 271 -19.43 -4.35 27.49
C ALA A 271 -18.37 -3.66 28.36
N GLY A 272 -18.77 -2.62 29.08
CA GLY A 272 -17.89 -1.92 30.03
C GLY A 272 -17.51 -0.50 29.60
N GLN A 273 -16.66 0.14 30.39
CA GLN A 273 -16.36 1.56 30.23
C GLN A 273 -15.30 1.79 29.15
N TYR A 274 -15.69 2.50 28.09
CA TYR A 274 -14.80 3.10 27.11
C TYR A 274 -14.37 4.48 27.61
N ARG A 275 -13.09 4.80 27.44
CA ARG A 275 -12.54 6.13 27.74
C ARG A 275 -12.15 6.83 26.45
N PHE A 276 -12.38 8.14 26.41
CA PHE A 276 -11.93 9.02 25.34
C PHE A 276 -11.02 10.07 25.94
N THR A 277 -9.90 10.38 25.31
CA THR A 277 -9.00 11.41 25.81
C THR A 277 -8.42 12.24 24.67
N ALA A 278 -8.36 13.56 24.89
CA ALA A 278 -7.56 14.44 24.07
C ALA A 278 -6.13 14.51 24.63
N ALA A 279 -5.13 14.30 23.80
CA ALA A 279 -3.73 14.35 24.22
C ALA A 279 -2.83 14.93 23.12
N THR A 280 -1.63 15.37 23.52
CA THR A 280 -0.61 15.93 22.61
C THR A 280 0.21 14.87 21.89
N ASP A 281 0.14 13.63 22.36
CA ASP A 281 0.79 12.44 21.82
C ASP A 281 0.19 11.19 22.50
N ALA A 282 0.55 10.00 22.01
CA ALA A 282 0.02 8.72 22.50
C ALA A 282 0.41 8.41 23.96
N ASN A 283 1.58 8.85 24.43
CA ASN A 283 2.02 8.59 25.80
C ASN A 283 1.24 9.43 26.81
N GLN A 284 1.04 10.72 26.49
CA GLN A 284 0.20 11.58 27.29
C GLN A 284 -1.26 11.10 27.31
N ALA A 285 -1.75 10.47 26.22
CA ALA A 285 -3.08 9.84 26.20
C ALA A 285 -3.19 8.71 27.23
N VAL A 286 -2.20 7.82 27.31
CA VAL A 286 -2.15 6.78 28.34
C VAL A 286 -2.00 7.38 29.74
N ASN A 287 -1.18 8.41 29.93
CA ASN A 287 -1.03 9.07 31.22
C ASN A 287 -2.34 9.70 31.71
N ASN A 288 -3.10 10.36 30.84
CA ASN A 288 -4.43 10.91 31.17
C ASN A 288 -5.37 9.80 31.65
N ILE A 289 -5.39 8.65 30.96
CA ILE A 289 -6.22 7.50 31.32
C ILE A 289 -5.76 6.84 32.63
N LEU A 290 -4.45 6.70 32.84
CA LEU A 290 -3.89 6.19 34.09
C LEU A 290 -4.24 7.10 35.28
N ALA A 291 -4.20 8.41 35.09
CA ALA A 291 -4.65 9.38 36.09
C ALA A 291 -6.17 9.27 36.38
N ASP A 292 -7.00 9.05 35.36
CA ASP A 292 -8.43 8.73 35.54
C ASP A 292 -8.64 7.41 36.32
N LYS A 293 -7.76 6.43 36.13
CA LYS A 293 -7.70 5.18 36.92
C LYS A 293 -7.06 5.36 38.32
N GLY A 294 -6.70 6.58 38.71
CA GLY A 294 -6.14 6.91 40.02
C GLY A 294 -4.65 6.59 40.19
N LYS A 295 -3.92 6.41 39.09
CA LYS A 295 -2.46 6.24 39.09
C LYS A 295 -1.74 7.58 39.03
N THR A 296 -0.48 7.58 39.47
CA THR A 296 0.39 8.75 39.54
C THR A 296 1.82 8.40 39.09
N VAL A 297 2.71 9.39 39.00
CA VAL A 297 4.15 9.16 38.76
C VAL A 297 4.76 8.20 39.80
N ALA A 298 4.25 8.18 41.04
CA ALA A 298 4.71 7.23 42.06
C ALA A 298 4.39 5.76 41.72
N ASP A 299 3.41 5.51 40.85
CA ASP A 299 3.08 4.17 40.34
C ASP A 299 3.95 3.77 39.12
N GLY A 300 4.89 4.63 38.70
CA GLY A 300 5.76 4.39 37.55
C GLY A 300 5.32 5.07 36.26
N MET A 301 4.44 6.08 36.33
CA MET A 301 4.10 6.88 35.15
C MET A 301 5.26 7.75 34.68
N THR A 302 5.38 7.98 33.37
CA THR A 302 6.43 8.80 32.73
C THR A 302 6.24 10.29 33.01
N SER A 303 5.00 10.75 33.12
CA SER A 303 4.62 12.12 33.49
C SER A 303 3.25 12.14 34.17
N GLU A 304 2.87 13.27 34.76
CA GLU A 304 1.53 13.47 35.30
C GLU A 304 0.47 13.46 34.18
N GLY A 305 -0.64 12.77 34.42
CA GLY A 305 -1.80 12.77 33.54
C GLY A 305 -2.83 13.84 33.91
N ASP A 306 -3.59 14.32 32.92
CA ASP A 306 -4.72 15.23 33.14
C ASP A 306 -6.06 14.49 32.98
N LYS A 307 -6.64 14.07 34.09
CA LYS A 307 -7.97 13.43 34.09
C LYS A 307 -9.10 14.34 33.60
N THR A 308 -8.90 15.66 33.55
CA THR A 308 -9.91 16.59 32.99
C THR A 308 -9.97 16.50 31.47
N MET A 309 -8.94 15.90 30.84
CA MET A 309 -8.90 15.54 29.43
C MET A 309 -9.42 14.12 29.16
N VAL A 310 -10.16 13.52 30.09
CA VAL A 310 -10.77 12.20 29.92
C VAL A 310 -12.30 12.29 30.04
N ALA A 311 -12.99 11.70 29.07
CA ALA A 311 -14.42 11.46 29.08
C ALA A 311 -14.65 9.94 29.04
N SER A 312 -15.81 9.49 29.49
CA SER A 312 -16.15 8.06 29.49
C SER A 312 -17.54 7.83 28.94
N TRP A 313 -17.71 6.67 28.31
CA TRP A 313 -18.99 6.17 27.86
C TRP A 313 -19.07 4.67 28.15
N THR A 314 -20.26 4.19 28.50
CA THR A 314 -20.53 2.76 28.70
C THR A 314 -21.70 2.41 27.80
N PRO A 315 -21.54 1.42 26.90
CA PRO A 315 -22.64 0.98 26.07
C PRO A 315 -23.68 0.24 26.90
N GLU A 316 -24.87 0.06 26.32
CA GLU A 316 -26.00 -0.56 27.01
C GLU A 316 -25.87 -2.09 27.12
N ASN A 317 -25.01 -2.72 26.32
CA ASN A 317 -24.79 -4.16 26.37
C ASN A 317 -24.07 -4.57 27.67
N THR A 318 -24.52 -5.69 28.24
CA THR A 318 -23.94 -6.30 29.45
C THR A 318 -22.87 -7.33 29.15
N ASP A 319 -22.90 -7.89 27.94
CA ASP A 319 -21.94 -8.86 27.39
C ASP A 319 -21.42 -8.36 26.04
N ALA A 320 -20.40 -9.00 25.46
CA ALA A 320 -19.91 -8.66 24.12
C ALA A 320 -21.05 -8.73 23.09
N ASP A 321 -21.32 -7.61 22.40
CA ASP A 321 -22.28 -7.53 21.31
C ASP A 321 -21.63 -8.04 20.03
N THR A 322 -22.07 -9.20 19.56
CA THR A 322 -21.56 -9.87 18.37
C THR A 322 -22.46 -9.66 17.14
N THR A 323 -23.39 -8.70 17.19
CA THR A 323 -24.47 -8.56 16.20
C THR A 323 -24.49 -7.21 15.53
N THR A 324 -24.29 -6.12 16.26
CA THR A 324 -24.40 -4.74 15.71
C THR A 324 -23.45 -4.49 14.55
N PHE A 325 -22.26 -5.09 14.58
CA PHE A 325 -21.22 -4.91 13.56
C PHE A 325 -20.93 -6.19 12.77
N ALA A 326 -21.86 -7.15 12.79
CA ALA A 326 -21.72 -8.43 12.09
C ALA A 326 -21.98 -8.35 10.57
N SER A 327 -22.35 -7.17 10.07
CA SER A 327 -22.58 -6.88 8.67
C SER A 327 -21.83 -5.62 8.24
N ASP A 328 -21.42 -5.60 6.98
CA ASP A 328 -20.87 -4.43 6.32
C ASP A 328 -21.89 -3.28 6.33
N SER A 329 -21.42 -2.08 6.65
CA SER A 329 -22.29 -0.92 6.87
C SER A 329 -22.86 -0.35 5.57
N THR A 330 -22.23 -0.67 4.43
CA THR A 330 -22.61 -0.16 3.10
C THR A 330 -23.44 -1.18 2.34
N THR A 331 -23.00 -2.45 2.31
CA THR A 331 -23.66 -3.51 1.53
C THR A 331 -24.69 -4.30 2.33
N GLY A 332 -24.62 -4.26 3.67
CA GLY A 332 -25.42 -5.11 4.56
C GLY A 332 -25.02 -6.59 4.53
N LYS A 333 -23.95 -6.96 3.82
CA LYS A 333 -23.46 -8.34 3.73
C LYS A 333 -22.87 -8.78 5.05
N ALA A 334 -23.08 -10.05 5.40
CA ALA A 334 -22.53 -10.62 6.63
C ALA A 334 -21.00 -10.63 6.56
N ILE A 335 -20.35 -10.23 7.65
CA ILE A 335 -18.90 -10.27 7.83
C ILE A 335 -18.55 -11.57 8.54
N SER A 336 -17.64 -12.34 7.96
CA SER A 336 -17.16 -13.60 8.52
C SER A 336 -15.64 -13.73 8.42
N ASN A 337 -15.05 -14.76 9.03
CA ASN A 337 -13.63 -15.03 8.82
C ASN A 337 -13.37 -15.41 7.36
N LEU A 338 -12.43 -14.72 6.72
CA LEU A 338 -11.95 -14.98 5.35
C LEU A 338 -10.49 -15.46 5.33
N PHE A 339 -9.72 -15.22 6.40
CA PHE A 339 -8.26 -15.33 6.38
C PHE A 339 -7.71 -16.41 7.32
N ASP A 340 -8.54 -17.38 7.73
CA ASP A 340 -8.12 -18.52 8.56
C ASP A 340 -6.91 -19.26 7.94
N ALA A 341 -6.86 -19.37 6.60
CA ALA A 341 -5.75 -20.02 5.87
C ALA A 341 -4.44 -19.21 5.85
N ALA A 342 -4.48 -17.93 6.27
CA ALA A 342 -3.31 -17.07 6.39
C ALA A 342 -2.75 -17.02 7.83
N SER A 343 -3.34 -17.77 8.77
CA SER A 343 -2.80 -17.92 10.12
C SER A 343 -1.92 -19.16 10.21
N ASP A 344 -0.63 -18.98 10.54
CA ASP A 344 0.28 -20.11 10.78
C ASP A 344 0.03 -20.67 12.20
N PRO A 345 -0.35 -21.96 12.35
CA PRO A 345 -0.61 -22.56 13.65
C PRO A 345 0.63 -22.69 14.55
N GLU A 346 1.85 -22.53 14.00
CA GLU A 346 3.09 -22.51 14.77
C GLU A 346 3.38 -21.13 15.38
N VAL A 347 2.67 -20.09 14.93
CA VAL A 347 2.85 -18.71 15.41
C VAL A 347 2.02 -18.48 16.66
N ALA A 348 2.71 -18.16 17.75
CA ALA A 348 2.09 -17.55 18.91
C ALA A 348 1.98 -16.05 18.68
N TYR A 349 0.75 -15.53 18.66
CA TYR A 349 0.51 -14.09 18.56
C TYR A 349 0.71 -13.41 19.92
N LEU A 350 1.31 -12.24 19.89
CA LEU A 350 1.55 -11.40 21.06
C LEU A 350 0.23 -11.06 21.74
N SER A 351 0.16 -11.30 23.04
CA SER A 351 -1.00 -11.04 23.87
C SER A 351 -0.63 -10.20 25.07
N ARG A 352 -1.44 -9.16 25.34
CA ARG A 352 -1.24 -8.34 26.54
C ARG A 352 -1.59 -9.05 27.85
N SER A 353 -2.22 -10.23 27.77
CA SER A 353 -2.43 -11.09 28.93
C SER A 353 -1.16 -11.82 29.39
N ASP A 354 -0.15 -11.96 28.52
CA ASP A 354 1.11 -12.66 28.79
C ASP A 354 2.23 -12.11 27.89
N TRP A 355 2.71 -10.90 28.17
CA TRP A 355 3.74 -10.22 27.36
C TRP A 355 5.02 -11.05 27.21
N THR A 356 5.51 -11.64 28.29
CA THR A 356 6.78 -12.38 28.33
C THR A 356 6.66 -13.75 27.66
N GLY A 357 5.55 -14.45 27.87
CA GLY A 357 5.32 -15.79 27.30
C GLY A 357 4.94 -15.77 25.82
N THR A 358 4.40 -14.64 25.33
CA THR A 358 3.95 -14.49 23.94
C THR A 358 4.77 -13.50 23.12
N PHE A 359 5.83 -12.91 23.69
CA PHE A 359 6.71 -12.03 22.93
C PHE A 359 7.22 -12.75 21.67
N PRO A 360 7.09 -12.14 20.47
CA PRO A 360 7.52 -12.78 19.25
C PRO A 360 8.99 -13.20 19.30
N LYS A 361 9.26 -14.35 18.71
CA LYS A 361 10.61 -14.84 18.42
C LYS A 361 10.77 -14.97 16.91
N HIS A 362 12.00 -15.12 16.44
CA HIS A 362 12.22 -15.62 15.09
C HIS A 362 11.66 -17.05 14.97
N TYR A 363 10.76 -17.27 14.02
CA TYR A 363 10.29 -18.62 13.69
C TYR A 363 11.29 -19.29 12.74
N GLY A 364 11.65 -20.55 13.00
CA GLY A 364 12.70 -21.28 12.29
C GLY A 364 14.05 -21.31 13.04
N GLU A 365 15.14 -21.53 12.30
CA GLU A 365 16.51 -21.51 12.81
C GLU A 365 17.43 -20.69 11.89
N SER A 366 18.53 -20.16 12.41
CA SER A 366 19.51 -19.45 11.57
C SER A 366 20.12 -20.40 10.53
N SER A 367 20.25 -19.97 9.28
CA SER A 367 20.96 -20.75 8.25
C SER A 367 22.48 -20.64 8.37
N GLY A 368 22.99 -19.65 9.13
CA GLY A 368 24.40 -19.25 9.13
C GLY A 368 24.85 -18.53 7.86
N GLU A 369 23.96 -18.33 6.89
CA GLU A 369 24.24 -17.59 5.67
C GLU A 369 24.03 -16.09 5.90
N ILE A 370 25.10 -15.32 5.69
CA ILE A 370 25.05 -13.86 5.79
C ILE A 370 24.16 -13.30 4.68
N ASN A 371 23.11 -12.60 5.09
CA ASN A 371 22.25 -11.87 4.20
C ASN A 371 22.83 -10.47 3.96
N THR A 372 23.15 -10.19 2.70
CA THR A 372 23.82 -8.97 2.29
C THR A 372 22.88 -7.94 1.68
N TRP A 373 21.58 -8.22 1.64
CA TRP A 373 20.56 -7.41 0.95
C TRP A 373 19.43 -6.91 1.87
N GLY A 374 19.55 -7.13 3.18
CA GLY A 374 18.86 -6.31 4.20
C GLY A 374 18.01 -7.08 5.19
N ASN A 375 18.59 -7.90 6.06
CA ASN A 375 17.89 -8.26 7.30
C ASN A 375 18.23 -7.26 8.41
N GLU A 376 17.47 -7.34 9.49
CA GLU A 376 17.92 -6.97 10.82
C GLU A 376 19.27 -7.63 11.18
N ILE A 377 20.00 -7.02 12.09
CA ILE A 377 21.17 -7.64 12.72
C ILE A 377 20.62 -8.66 13.72
N ASN A 378 20.74 -9.94 13.39
CA ASN A 378 20.08 -11.03 14.13
C ASN A 378 20.95 -12.28 14.32
N CYS A 379 22.24 -12.19 13.98
CA CYS A 379 23.18 -13.28 14.16
C CYS A 379 24.62 -12.77 14.35
N LYS A 380 25.56 -13.71 14.43
CA LYS A 380 27.00 -13.46 14.40
C LYS A 380 27.61 -14.06 13.13
N ASP A 381 28.57 -13.37 12.53
CA ASP A 381 29.36 -13.93 11.44
C ASP A 381 30.46 -14.90 11.94
N SER A 382 31.27 -15.42 11.02
CA SER A 382 32.34 -16.38 11.36
C SER A 382 33.42 -15.83 12.28
N ASP A 383 33.54 -14.50 12.35
CA ASP A 383 34.53 -13.79 13.17
C ASP A 383 33.93 -13.31 14.50
N GLY A 384 32.63 -13.56 14.74
CA GLY A 384 31.92 -13.19 15.97
C GLY A 384 31.34 -11.77 15.96
N ASN A 385 31.37 -11.09 14.81
CA ASN A 385 30.80 -9.75 14.65
C ASN A 385 29.28 -9.82 14.46
N ASN A 386 28.55 -8.80 14.90
CA ASN A 386 27.12 -8.68 14.61
C ASN A 386 26.88 -8.70 13.10
N ALA A 387 25.92 -9.50 12.66
CA ALA A 387 25.58 -9.61 11.26
C ALA A 387 24.09 -9.95 11.06
N SER A 388 23.69 -9.87 9.81
CA SER A 388 22.37 -10.25 9.33
C SER A 388 22.43 -11.64 8.71
N CYS A 389 21.67 -12.59 9.23
CA CYS A 389 21.58 -13.94 8.66
C CYS A 389 20.20 -14.21 8.10
N THR A 390 20.16 -15.07 7.09
CA THR A 390 18.91 -15.67 6.62
C THR A 390 18.41 -16.70 7.64
N TRP A 391 17.12 -16.67 7.94
CA TRP A 391 16.45 -17.70 8.72
C TRP A 391 15.89 -18.77 7.80
N LYS A 392 15.81 -20.01 8.29
CA LYS A 392 15.27 -21.14 7.55
C LYS A 392 14.21 -21.90 8.37
N LYS A 393 13.16 -22.33 7.69
CA LYS A 393 12.09 -23.18 8.25
C LYS A 393 11.74 -24.26 7.23
N THR A 394 11.58 -25.49 7.72
CA THR A 394 11.13 -26.59 6.85
C THR A 394 9.65 -26.42 6.52
N ALA A 395 9.32 -26.33 5.24
CA ALA A 395 7.96 -26.32 4.74
C ALA A 395 7.55 -27.74 4.35
N SER A 396 6.29 -28.08 4.65
CA SER A 396 5.71 -29.35 4.19
C SER A 396 5.65 -29.42 2.66
N THR A 397 5.68 -30.63 2.12
CA THR A 397 5.47 -30.85 0.67
C THR A 397 4.14 -30.24 0.19
N LYS A 398 3.11 -30.23 1.05
CA LYS A 398 1.80 -29.59 0.75
C LYS A 398 1.94 -28.07 0.58
N LEU A 399 2.64 -27.40 1.51
CA LEU A 399 2.84 -25.95 1.46
C LEU A 399 3.67 -25.56 0.23
N ILE A 400 4.75 -26.28 -0.07
CA ILE A 400 5.56 -26.00 -1.26
C ILE A 400 4.72 -26.15 -2.53
N LYS A 401 3.91 -27.21 -2.64
CA LYS A 401 3.00 -27.40 -3.78
C LYS A 401 1.99 -26.25 -3.91
N HIS A 402 1.48 -25.72 -2.80
CA HIS A 402 0.59 -24.55 -2.81
C HIS A 402 1.33 -23.32 -3.35
N LEU A 403 2.52 -23.02 -2.82
CA LEU A 403 3.34 -21.88 -3.24
C LEU A 403 3.77 -21.95 -4.72
N GLU A 404 3.91 -23.16 -5.27
CA GLU A 404 4.17 -23.45 -6.68
C GLU A 404 2.94 -23.39 -7.57
N GLY A 405 1.76 -23.60 -7.00
CA GLY A 405 0.49 -23.63 -7.70
C GLY A 405 -0.13 -22.24 -7.88
N ASN A 406 -1.23 -22.24 -8.64
CA ASN A 406 -2.04 -21.07 -8.94
C ASN A 406 -3.47 -21.25 -8.39
N ASP A 407 -3.62 -21.93 -7.26
CA ASP A 407 -4.92 -22.13 -6.60
C ASP A 407 -5.38 -20.80 -6.01
N SER A 408 -6.53 -20.29 -6.45
CA SER A 408 -7.09 -19.04 -5.95
C SER A 408 -7.74 -19.17 -4.58
N GLY A 409 -8.03 -20.40 -4.14
CA GLY A 409 -8.85 -20.69 -2.97
C GLY A 409 -10.35 -20.60 -3.24
N THR A 410 -10.78 -20.44 -4.51
CA THR A 410 -12.20 -20.48 -4.86
C THR A 410 -12.81 -21.86 -4.55
N THR A 411 -14.08 -21.85 -4.18
CA THR A 411 -14.89 -23.08 -4.04
C THR A 411 -15.87 -23.28 -5.19
N VAL A 412 -15.89 -22.35 -6.15
CA VAL A 412 -16.72 -22.44 -7.35
C VAL A 412 -16.21 -23.59 -8.21
N ASP A 413 -17.09 -24.54 -8.50
CA ASP A 413 -16.77 -25.63 -9.42
C ASP A 413 -16.67 -25.07 -10.84
N LYS A 414 -15.46 -25.14 -11.41
CA LYS A 414 -15.18 -24.67 -12.77
C LYS A 414 -16.13 -25.31 -13.80
N ASP A 415 -16.47 -26.59 -13.64
CA ASP A 415 -17.31 -27.34 -14.57
C ASP A 415 -18.80 -26.96 -14.45
N SER A 416 -19.17 -26.20 -13.42
CA SER A 416 -20.53 -25.65 -13.26
C SER A 416 -20.78 -24.39 -14.09
N ILE A 417 -19.71 -23.76 -14.60
CA ILE A 417 -19.80 -22.55 -15.42
C ILE A 417 -19.99 -22.96 -16.89
N MET A 418 -21.14 -22.61 -17.45
CA MET A 418 -21.59 -23.05 -18.78
C MET A 418 -21.74 -21.90 -19.78
N ASP A 419 -21.09 -20.76 -19.51
CA ASP A 419 -21.13 -19.58 -20.36
C ASP A 419 -20.67 -19.91 -21.78
N THR A 420 -21.40 -19.40 -22.78
CA THR A 420 -21.06 -19.59 -24.20
C THR A 420 -20.26 -18.38 -24.69
N PRO A 421 -18.99 -18.57 -25.13
CA PRO A 421 -18.17 -17.49 -25.67
C PRO A 421 -18.88 -16.76 -26.81
N THR A 422 -18.96 -15.44 -26.70
CA THR A 422 -19.62 -14.58 -27.67
C THR A 422 -18.75 -13.37 -27.96
N PHE A 423 -18.34 -13.23 -29.22
CA PHE A 423 -17.43 -12.17 -29.66
C PHE A 423 -17.90 -11.50 -30.95
N GLY A 424 -17.59 -10.21 -31.09
CA GLY A 424 -17.66 -9.49 -32.34
C GLY A 424 -19.07 -9.22 -32.88
N LYS A 425 -20.12 -9.33 -32.05
CA LYS A 425 -21.47 -8.88 -32.43
C LYS A 425 -21.44 -7.39 -32.81
N LYS A 426 -22.50 -6.94 -33.48
CA LYS A 426 -22.66 -5.56 -33.96
C LYS A 426 -23.94 -4.98 -33.38
N ASN A 427 -23.90 -4.68 -32.09
CA ASN A 427 -25.02 -4.06 -31.37
C ASN A 427 -25.02 -2.53 -31.53
N GLY A 428 -23.95 -1.95 -32.09
CA GLY A 428 -23.86 -0.53 -32.43
C GLY A 428 -23.61 0.38 -31.22
N LEU A 429 -23.19 -0.19 -30.10
CA LEU A 429 -22.87 0.49 -28.86
C LEU A 429 -21.40 0.90 -28.82
N LYS A 430 -21.15 1.99 -28.10
CA LYS A 430 -19.81 2.50 -27.80
C LYS A 430 -19.68 2.72 -26.31
N VAL A 431 -18.45 2.79 -25.82
CA VAL A 431 -18.21 3.08 -24.39
C VAL A 431 -18.82 4.43 -23.97
N SER A 432 -18.91 5.39 -24.88
CA SER A 432 -19.58 6.68 -24.64
C SER A 432 -21.10 6.55 -24.40
N ASP A 433 -21.76 5.51 -24.92
CA ASP A 433 -23.17 5.22 -24.64
C ASP A 433 -23.40 4.67 -23.23
N MET A 434 -22.36 4.14 -22.61
CA MET A 434 -22.44 3.46 -21.31
C MET A 434 -22.26 4.41 -20.11
N ARG A 435 -21.86 5.65 -20.36
CA ARG A 435 -21.55 6.62 -19.30
C ARG A 435 -22.79 6.94 -18.45
N GLY A 436 -22.68 6.69 -17.15
CA GLY A 436 -23.74 6.94 -16.17
C GLY A 436 -24.85 5.90 -16.14
N LEU A 437 -24.70 4.78 -16.84
CA LEU A 437 -25.56 3.61 -16.62
C LEU A 437 -25.20 2.94 -15.28
N ALA A 438 -26.20 2.31 -14.66
CA ALA A 438 -25.97 1.47 -13.49
C ALA A 438 -25.08 0.28 -13.88
N TYR A 439 -24.36 -0.27 -12.91
CA TYR A 439 -23.46 -1.41 -13.15
C TYR A 439 -24.23 -2.62 -13.71
N ASP A 440 -25.46 -2.86 -13.28
CA ASP A 440 -26.31 -3.98 -13.70
C ASP A 440 -27.22 -3.66 -14.91
N ASP A 441 -26.98 -2.57 -15.63
CA ASP A 441 -27.78 -2.22 -16.82
C ASP A 441 -27.59 -3.25 -17.95
N ALA A 442 -28.70 -3.71 -18.54
CA ALA A 442 -28.70 -4.75 -19.58
C ALA A 442 -27.96 -4.37 -20.88
N GLN A 443 -27.58 -3.09 -21.06
CA GLN A 443 -26.73 -2.69 -22.18
C GLN A 443 -25.27 -3.15 -22.02
N TRP A 444 -24.80 -3.42 -20.80
CA TRP A 444 -23.44 -3.92 -20.57
C TRP A 444 -23.20 -5.25 -21.27
N ASP A 445 -24.15 -6.17 -21.21
CA ASP A 445 -24.04 -7.44 -21.95
C ASP A 445 -23.94 -7.25 -23.47
N LYS A 446 -24.67 -6.26 -23.99
CA LYS A 446 -24.66 -5.97 -25.43
C LYS A 446 -23.33 -5.40 -25.89
N ILE A 447 -22.72 -4.48 -25.14
CA ILE A 447 -21.41 -3.93 -25.52
C ILE A 447 -20.29 -4.96 -25.33
N LEU A 448 -20.37 -5.81 -24.30
CA LEU A 448 -19.41 -6.89 -24.08
C LEU A 448 -19.42 -7.92 -25.22
N ASP A 449 -20.60 -8.20 -25.80
CA ASP A 449 -20.72 -9.05 -26.99
C ASP A 449 -20.06 -8.47 -28.25
N GLU A 450 -19.81 -7.15 -28.31
CA GLU A 450 -19.16 -6.50 -29.45
C GLU A 450 -17.64 -6.63 -29.43
N LEU A 451 -17.06 -6.82 -28.24
CA LEU A 451 -15.63 -7.07 -28.06
C LEU A 451 -15.21 -8.34 -28.80
N THR A 452 -13.99 -8.33 -29.32
CA THR A 452 -13.36 -9.47 -29.97
C THR A 452 -12.44 -10.22 -29.00
N GLU A 453 -12.08 -11.45 -29.32
CA GLU A 453 -11.12 -12.22 -28.52
C GLU A 453 -9.76 -11.50 -28.38
N ASP A 454 -9.32 -10.82 -29.45
CA ASP A 454 -8.12 -9.98 -29.43
C ASP A 454 -8.25 -8.79 -28.47
N ASP A 455 -9.44 -8.20 -28.34
CA ASP A 455 -9.68 -7.11 -27.39
C ASP A 455 -9.55 -7.61 -25.94
N TYR A 456 -10.08 -8.79 -25.63
CA TYR A 456 -9.91 -9.44 -24.33
C TYR A 456 -8.44 -9.71 -24.03
N ASN A 457 -7.71 -10.33 -24.96
CA ASN A 457 -6.27 -10.57 -24.82
C ASN A 457 -5.50 -9.27 -24.56
N GLN A 458 -5.76 -8.23 -25.35
CA GLN A 458 -5.04 -6.96 -25.21
C GLN A 458 -5.30 -6.31 -23.86
N LEU A 459 -6.57 -6.22 -23.44
CA LEU A 459 -6.96 -5.52 -22.23
C LEU A 459 -6.55 -6.28 -20.95
N ILE A 460 -6.68 -7.61 -20.93
CA ILE A 460 -6.37 -8.41 -19.74
C ILE A 460 -4.86 -8.47 -19.51
N TYR A 461 -4.07 -8.69 -20.56
CA TYR A 461 -2.64 -8.83 -20.40
C TYR A 461 -1.91 -7.50 -20.38
N PHE A 462 -2.14 -6.62 -21.37
CA PHE A 462 -1.21 -5.55 -21.71
C PHE A 462 -1.72 -4.16 -21.32
N SER A 463 -2.16 -4.02 -20.07
CA SER A 463 -2.72 -2.77 -19.51
C SER A 463 -1.77 -2.05 -18.55
N GLY A 464 -0.45 -2.20 -18.76
CA GLY A 464 0.55 -1.50 -17.97
C GLY A 464 0.71 -0.04 -18.39
N TYR A 465 0.66 0.88 -17.43
CA TYR A 465 0.88 2.34 -17.64
C TYR A 465 -0.15 3.01 -18.56
N GLY A 466 -1.32 2.39 -18.69
CA GLY A 466 -2.42 2.83 -19.52
C GLY A 466 -3.16 1.65 -20.15
N VAL A 467 -4.39 1.89 -20.57
CA VAL A 467 -5.25 0.87 -21.19
C VAL A 467 -5.50 1.25 -22.65
N ASP A 468 -5.21 0.33 -23.56
CA ASP A 468 -5.11 0.64 -25.00
C ASP A 468 -6.44 1.01 -25.68
N TYR A 469 -6.41 1.72 -26.81
CA TYR A 469 -7.62 2.01 -27.60
C TYR A 469 -8.21 0.71 -28.17
N ILE A 470 -9.53 0.53 -28.03
CA ILE A 470 -10.25 -0.63 -28.55
C ILE A 470 -11.27 -0.22 -29.61
N LYS A 471 -11.03 -0.69 -30.84
CA LYS A 471 -11.81 -0.28 -32.02
C LYS A 471 -13.23 -0.83 -32.02
N SER A 472 -13.44 -2.05 -31.52
CA SER A 472 -14.74 -2.73 -31.58
C SER A 472 -15.86 -1.94 -30.90
N VAL A 473 -15.53 -1.21 -29.83
CA VAL A 473 -16.47 -0.45 -28.99
C VAL A 473 -16.10 1.04 -28.87
N ASP A 474 -15.19 1.53 -29.73
CA ASP A 474 -14.65 2.90 -29.67
C ASP A 474 -14.15 3.28 -28.24
N LYS A 475 -13.52 2.35 -27.50
CA LYS A 475 -12.94 2.68 -26.19
C LYS A 475 -11.69 3.54 -26.41
N PRO A 476 -11.62 4.78 -25.88
CA PRO A 476 -10.43 5.60 -25.97
C PRO A 476 -9.24 4.97 -25.21
N PHE A 477 -8.04 5.47 -25.49
CA PHE A 477 -6.84 5.16 -24.72
C PHE A 477 -6.90 5.85 -23.34
N GLN A 478 -6.48 5.17 -22.28
CA GLN A 478 -6.32 5.74 -20.94
C GLN A 478 -4.83 5.85 -20.62
N THR A 479 -4.44 6.94 -19.96
CA THR A 479 -3.10 7.08 -19.38
C THR A 479 -3.17 6.84 -17.88
N ASP A 480 -2.50 5.78 -17.42
CA ASP A 480 -2.38 5.46 -16.00
C ASP A 480 -0.93 5.65 -15.57
N ALA A 481 -0.70 6.27 -14.41
CA ALA A 481 0.66 6.58 -14.01
C ALA A 481 0.90 6.64 -12.49
N ASP A 482 2.14 6.38 -12.12
CA ASP A 482 2.75 6.80 -10.86
C ASP A 482 2.86 8.34 -10.82
N SER A 483 3.09 8.99 -9.68
CA SER A 483 3.44 8.46 -8.36
C SER A 483 2.57 9.11 -7.26
N ALA A 484 2.76 8.68 -6.01
CA ALA A 484 2.10 9.29 -4.86
C ALA A 484 2.44 10.79 -4.68
N THR A 485 3.62 11.23 -5.11
CA THR A 485 4.10 12.61 -4.91
C THR A 485 4.01 13.46 -6.18
N GLY A 486 3.09 13.13 -7.09
CA GLY A 486 2.93 13.80 -8.38
C GLY A 486 3.06 12.84 -9.57
N TRP A 487 2.45 13.25 -10.69
CA TRP A 487 2.41 12.47 -11.93
C TRP A 487 3.79 12.38 -12.58
N MET A 488 4.31 11.16 -12.77
CA MET A 488 5.53 10.90 -13.54
C MET A 488 5.34 11.28 -15.02
N TYR A 489 4.12 11.11 -15.53
CA TYR A 489 3.63 11.56 -16.83
C TYR A 489 2.10 11.66 -16.76
N GLY A 490 1.48 12.33 -17.74
CA GLY A 490 0.04 12.60 -17.73
C GLY A 490 -0.40 13.71 -16.75
N GLY A 491 0.55 14.38 -16.09
CA GLY A 491 0.39 15.67 -15.42
C GLY A 491 1.30 16.75 -16.00
N THR A 492 1.40 17.91 -15.36
CA THR A 492 2.24 19.03 -15.83
C THR A 492 3.70 18.94 -15.38
N GLY A 493 4.04 17.87 -14.64
CA GLY A 493 5.37 17.64 -14.05
C GLY A 493 5.55 18.26 -12.66
N LYS A 494 4.46 18.67 -12.00
CA LYS A 494 4.52 19.15 -10.61
C LYS A 494 4.73 17.97 -9.64
N THR A 495 5.65 18.20 -8.70
CA THR A 495 5.94 17.26 -7.62
C THR A 495 5.56 17.88 -6.29
N PHE A 496 5.01 17.07 -5.39
CA PHE A 496 4.57 17.44 -4.06
C PHE A 496 5.54 16.87 -3.00
N PRO A 497 5.46 17.34 -1.74
CA PRO A 497 6.15 16.68 -0.64
C PRO A 497 5.80 15.19 -0.54
N SER A 498 6.67 14.44 0.14
CA SER A 498 6.41 13.04 0.50
C SER A 498 5.12 12.87 1.30
N ILE A 499 4.53 11.69 1.19
CA ILE A 499 3.28 11.34 1.87
C ILE A 499 3.48 11.30 3.39
N MET A 500 4.61 10.81 3.88
CA MET A 500 4.96 10.90 5.30
C MET A 500 4.98 12.35 5.79
N MET A 501 5.55 13.29 5.01
CA MET A 501 5.53 14.71 5.39
C MET A 501 4.12 15.31 5.38
N LEU A 502 3.29 14.96 4.40
CA LEU A 502 1.87 15.36 4.40
C LEU A 502 1.18 14.83 5.66
N THR A 503 1.43 13.58 6.04
CA THR A 503 0.84 12.95 7.21
C THR A 503 1.31 13.63 8.50
N GLN A 504 2.59 14.00 8.59
CA GLN A 504 3.16 14.77 9.71
C GLN A 504 2.56 16.18 9.85
N THR A 505 1.81 16.67 8.86
CA THR A 505 1.03 17.90 9.04
C THR A 505 -0.17 17.71 9.96
N TRP A 506 -0.68 16.48 10.13
CA TRP A 506 -1.91 16.18 10.85
C TRP A 506 -3.09 17.08 10.42
N ASN A 507 -3.13 17.38 9.12
CA ASN A 507 -4.13 18.26 8.52
C ASN A 507 -4.85 17.56 7.37
N ALA A 508 -6.04 17.04 7.70
CA ALA A 508 -6.93 16.36 6.77
C ALA A 508 -7.25 17.19 5.52
N GLN A 509 -7.40 18.52 5.66
CA GLN A 509 -7.70 19.39 4.53
C GLN A 509 -6.56 19.39 3.50
N LEU A 510 -5.30 19.35 3.94
CA LEU A 510 -4.16 19.32 3.02
C LEU A 510 -4.10 18.01 2.22
N ALA A 511 -4.59 16.91 2.78
CA ALA A 511 -4.70 15.64 2.06
C ALA A 511 -5.79 15.72 0.98
N GLU A 512 -6.97 16.27 1.30
CA GLU A 512 -8.02 16.52 0.30
C GLU A 512 -7.53 17.48 -0.80
N ASP A 513 -6.85 18.57 -0.43
CA ASP A 513 -6.27 19.54 -1.36
C ASP A 513 -5.23 18.89 -2.28
N LEU A 514 -4.36 18.01 -1.75
CA LEU A 514 -3.43 17.24 -2.58
C LEU A 514 -4.18 16.39 -3.60
N GLY A 515 -5.21 15.65 -3.16
CA GLY A 515 -6.07 14.88 -4.06
C GLY A 515 -6.68 15.73 -5.16
N GLU A 516 -7.24 16.89 -4.82
CA GLU A 516 -7.79 17.82 -5.82
C GLU A 516 -6.72 18.33 -6.79
N MET A 517 -5.50 18.62 -6.30
CA MET A 517 -4.38 19.01 -7.16
C MET A 517 -3.96 17.89 -8.09
N MET A 518 -3.92 16.64 -7.63
CA MET A 518 -3.65 15.48 -8.47
C MET A 518 -4.72 15.34 -9.56
N GLY A 519 -5.99 15.56 -9.24
CA GLY A 519 -7.08 15.63 -10.21
C GLY A 519 -6.93 16.76 -11.23
N ASN A 520 -6.52 17.95 -10.79
CA ASN A 520 -6.29 19.10 -11.69
C ASN A 520 -5.12 18.84 -12.64
N GLU A 521 -4.01 18.32 -12.14
CA GLU A 521 -2.84 17.93 -12.94
C GLU A 521 -3.23 16.90 -14.02
N ALA A 522 -4.08 15.92 -13.67
CA ALA A 522 -4.57 14.92 -14.60
C ALA A 522 -5.42 15.53 -15.73
N LEU A 523 -6.30 16.49 -15.42
CA LEU A 523 -7.08 17.19 -16.46
C LEU A 523 -6.22 18.02 -17.41
N LEU A 524 -5.11 18.58 -16.92
CA LEU A 524 -4.18 19.37 -17.73
C LEU A 524 -3.24 18.49 -18.57
N GLY A 525 -2.75 17.39 -18.00
CA GLY A 525 -1.77 16.50 -18.63
C GLY A 525 -2.36 15.29 -19.38
N GLY A 526 -3.63 14.97 -19.17
CA GLY A 526 -4.35 13.90 -19.84
C GLY A 526 -4.35 12.54 -19.13
N ALA A 527 -3.94 12.47 -17.85
CA ALA A 527 -4.04 11.24 -17.06
C ALA A 527 -5.47 10.88 -16.66
N ASN A 528 -5.70 9.58 -16.43
CA ASN A 528 -7.00 9.03 -16.06
C ASN A 528 -6.91 8.18 -14.79
N GLY A 529 -5.97 7.22 -14.75
CA GLY A 529 -5.74 6.36 -13.59
C GLY A 529 -4.51 6.76 -12.78
N TRP A 530 -4.66 6.89 -11.46
CA TRP A 530 -3.55 7.24 -10.57
C TRP A 530 -3.08 6.00 -9.82
N TYR A 531 -1.82 5.58 -9.99
CA TYR A 531 -1.22 4.48 -9.22
C TYR A 531 -0.84 4.93 -7.81
N ALA A 532 -1.80 5.49 -7.08
CA ALA A 532 -1.72 5.93 -5.70
C ALA A 532 -3.14 6.28 -5.20
N PRO A 533 -3.33 6.60 -3.91
CA PRO A 533 -2.32 6.64 -2.85
C PRO A 533 -1.79 5.24 -2.45
N ALA A 534 -0.58 5.22 -1.88
CA ALA A 534 0.03 4.02 -1.33
C ALA A 534 -0.10 4.03 0.20
N MET A 535 -0.72 3.01 0.78
CA MET A 535 -1.25 3.05 2.16
C MET A 535 -0.96 1.77 2.96
N ASN A 536 0.12 1.08 2.63
CA ASN A 536 0.64 0.03 3.50
C ASN A 536 1.15 0.62 4.82
N ILE A 537 1.26 -0.21 5.85
CA ILE A 537 1.53 0.25 7.22
C ILE A 537 3.03 0.34 7.44
N HIS A 538 3.49 1.34 8.19
CA HIS A 538 4.87 1.37 8.70
C HIS A 538 5.04 0.31 9.80
N ARG A 539 4.98 -0.98 9.44
CA ARG A 539 5.11 -2.11 10.38
C ARG A 539 6.42 -2.03 11.16
N THR A 540 7.48 -1.58 10.49
CA THR A 540 8.78 -1.25 11.08
C THR A 540 9.36 -0.01 10.38
N PRO A 541 10.28 0.75 11.01
CA PRO A 541 11.01 1.82 10.33
C PRO A 541 11.97 1.30 9.24
N PHE A 542 12.20 -0.02 9.20
CA PHE A 542 13.14 -0.66 8.28
C PHE A 542 12.54 -0.94 6.88
N SER A 543 11.28 -0.60 6.64
CA SER A 543 10.64 -0.78 5.34
C SER A 543 11.06 0.32 4.36
N GLY A 544 11.56 -0.10 3.20
CA GLY A 544 12.17 0.80 2.22
C GLY A 544 11.20 1.72 1.47
N ARG A 545 9.88 1.57 1.67
CA ARG A 545 8.83 2.39 1.03
C ARG A 545 7.99 3.20 2.01
N ASN A 546 8.34 3.26 3.29
CA ASN A 546 7.63 4.12 4.26
C ASN A 546 7.49 5.58 3.79
N GLY A 547 8.48 6.11 3.07
CA GLY A 547 8.43 7.47 2.52
C GLY A 547 7.29 7.78 1.53
N GLU A 548 6.62 6.77 0.97
CA GLU A 548 5.41 6.95 0.14
C GLU A 548 4.12 6.46 0.83
N TYR A 549 4.23 5.94 2.05
CA TYR A 549 3.13 5.56 2.92
C TYR A 549 2.90 6.66 3.98
N TYR A 550 1.92 6.44 4.87
CA TYR A 550 1.43 7.47 5.78
C TYR A 550 1.98 7.31 7.19
N SER A 551 1.71 6.18 7.85
CA SER A 551 1.91 6.02 9.29
C SER A 551 1.95 4.54 9.72
N GLU A 552 2.47 4.28 10.93
CA GLU A 552 2.27 3.03 11.66
C GLU A 552 0.80 2.77 12.06
N ASP A 553 -0.04 3.82 12.08
CA ASP A 553 -1.46 3.71 12.43
C ASP A 553 -2.38 3.56 11.20
N GLY A 554 -3.25 2.55 11.25
CA GLY A 554 -4.20 2.24 10.19
C GLY A 554 -5.31 3.29 10.03
N TYR A 555 -5.74 3.96 11.11
CA TYR A 555 -6.74 5.02 11.01
C TYR A 555 -6.13 6.28 10.41
N MET A 556 -4.96 6.74 10.88
CA MET A 556 -4.25 7.90 10.33
C MET A 556 -3.93 7.73 8.84
N SER A 557 -3.48 6.53 8.46
CA SER A 557 -3.22 6.20 7.06
C SER A 557 -4.50 6.28 6.22
N GLY A 558 -5.61 5.72 6.71
CA GLY A 558 -6.90 5.77 6.01
C GLY A 558 -7.55 7.15 5.99
N SER A 559 -7.44 7.94 7.05
CA SER A 559 -8.06 9.27 7.17
C SER A 559 -7.48 10.26 6.16
N MET A 560 -6.17 10.17 5.89
CA MET A 560 -5.50 10.99 4.87
C MET A 560 -5.70 10.41 3.46
N ALA A 561 -5.44 9.11 3.27
CA ALA A 561 -5.52 8.48 1.95
C ALA A 561 -6.92 8.57 1.34
N SER A 562 -7.97 8.36 2.14
CA SER A 562 -9.35 8.43 1.66
C SER A 562 -9.74 9.85 1.19
N LEU A 563 -9.17 10.89 1.81
CA LEU A 563 -9.38 12.28 1.39
C LEU A 563 -8.62 12.61 0.09
N GLU A 564 -7.41 12.07 -0.11
CA GLU A 564 -6.71 12.18 -1.40
C GLU A 564 -7.50 11.51 -2.54
N VAL A 565 -8.02 10.29 -2.30
CA VAL A 565 -8.88 9.58 -3.26
C VAL A 565 -10.13 10.40 -3.57
N LYS A 566 -10.80 10.92 -2.54
CA LYS A 566 -11.99 11.77 -2.68
C LYS A 566 -11.68 13.03 -3.52
N GLY A 567 -10.60 13.74 -3.21
CA GLY A 567 -10.18 14.93 -3.93
C GLY A 567 -9.90 14.66 -5.41
N ALA A 568 -9.16 13.59 -5.71
CA ALA A 568 -8.84 13.19 -7.09
C ALA A 568 -10.10 12.79 -7.88
N ALA A 569 -11.01 12.05 -7.24
CA ALA A 569 -12.27 11.62 -7.84
C ALA A 569 -13.15 12.80 -8.28
N THR A 570 -13.08 13.97 -7.60
CA THR A 570 -13.82 15.18 -8.00
C THR A 570 -13.53 15.64 -9.42
N LYS A 571 -12.37 15.27 -9.99
CA LYS A 571 -11.94 15.59 -11.35
C LYS A 571 -12.07 14.40 -12.30
N GLY A 572 -12.71 13.31 -11.85
CA GLY A 572 -12.98 12.09 -12.60
C GLY A 572 -11.79 11.15 -12.72
N VAL A 573 -10.71 11.36 -11.96
CA VAL A 573 -9.57 10.42 -11.86
C VAL A 573 -10.01 9.19 -11.07
N TYR A 574 -9.61 8.00 -11.50
CA TYR A 574 -9.74 6.78 -10.70
C TYR A 574 -8.40 6.47 -10.03
N SER A 575 -8.41 6.43 -8.71
CA SER A 575 -7.23 6.06 -7.92
C SER A 575 -7.16 4.54 -7.79
N TYR A 576 -5.99 3.96 -8.09
CA TYR A 576 -5.63 2.59 -7.73
C TYR A 576 -4.99 2.60 -6.35
N ILE A 577 -5.81 2.48 -5.31
CA ILE A 577 -5.33 2.38 -3.93
C ILE A 577 -4.40 1.15 -3.80
N LYS A 578 -3.22 1.32 -3.19
CA LYS A 578 -2.15 0.31 -3.26
C LYS A 578 -1.32 0.19 -1.97
N HIS A 579 -0.59 -0.90 -1.76
CA HIS A 579 -0.63 -2.16 -2.49
C HIS A 579 -1.50 -3.13 -1.68
N PHE A 580 -2.57 -3.62 -2.28
CA PHE A 580 -3.59 -4.41 -1.61
C PHE A 580 -3.21 -5.90 -1.59
N ALA A 581 -2.77 -6.49 -0.48
CA ALA A 581 -2.55 -5.93 0.86
C ALA A 581 -1.30 -6.56 1.52
N LEU A 582 -0.94 -6.10 2.73
CA LEU A 582 0.15 -6.65 3.56
C LEU A 582 1.54 -6.62 2.91
N ASN A 583 1.83 -5.58 2.12
CA ASN A 583 3.12 -5.40 1.45
C ASN A 583 4.05 -4.49 2.26
N ASP A 584 4.24 -4.81 3.55
CA ASP A 584 4.93 -3.92 4.49
C ASP A 584 6.45 -4.16 4.52
N GLN A 585 6.97 -5.03 3.65
CA GLN A 585 8.41 -5.17 3.40
C GLN A 585 8.79 -5.31 1.93
N GLU A 586 9.99 -4.82 1.60
CA GLU A 586 10.54 -4.88 0.25
C GLU A 586 11.24 -6.20 -0.07
N ASN A 587 11.82 -6.86 0.94
CA ASN A 587 12.61 -8.06 0.72
C ASN A 587 11.70 -9.20 0.27
N HIS A 588 12.15 -9.92 -0.77
CA HIS A 588 11.47 -11.08 -1.32
C HIS A 588 10.06 -10.84 -1.84
N ARG A 589 9.59 -9.59 -1.92
CA ARG A 589 8.19 -9.31 -2.27
C ARG A 589 7.79 -9.82 -3.66
N GLY A 590 8.72 -9.95 -4.61
CA GLY A 590 8.44 -10.56 -5.93
C GLY A 590 8.57 -9.62 -7.14
N ASP A 591 9.21 -8.45 -6.98
CA ASP A 591 9.30 -7.38 -7.97
C ASP A 591 10.55 -7.42 -8.87
N ARG A 592 11.37 -8.48 -8.77
CA ARG A 592 12.63 -8.62 -9.52
C ARG A 592 12.79 -10.03 -10.09
N PRO A 593 13.52 -10.20 -11.20
CA PRO A 593 13.82 -11.53 -11.73
C PRO A 593 14.49 -12.41 -10.67
N GLY A 594 13.93 -13.59 -10.41
CA GLY A 594 14.45 -14.52 -9.41
C GLY A 594 13.77 -14.43 -8.04
N ASN A 595 12.95 -13.41 -7.78
CA ASN A 595 12.09 -13.35 -6.60
C ASN A 595 10.73 -14.00 -6.89
N PHE A 596 10.23 -14.83 -5.97
CA PHE A 596 8.98 -15.59 -6.13
C PHE A 596 7.89 -15.21 -5.13
N SER A 597 7.99 -13.99 -4.60
CA SER A 597 7.09 -13.42 -3.59
C SER A 597 7.17 -14.11 -2.22
N VAL A 598 6.71 -13.40 -1.19
CA VAL A 598 6.84 -13.78 0.22
C VAL A 598 5.47 -14.19 0.77
N ALA A 599 5.42 -15.30 1.50
CA ALA A 599 4.26 -15.75 2.26
C ALA A 599 4.10 -14.89 3.52
N THR A 600 3.03 -14.11 3.61
CA THR A 600 2.76 -13.27 4.79
C THR A 600 1.69 -13.94 5.65
N TRP A 601 2.05 -14.37 6.86
CA TRP A 601 1.15 -14.99 7.82
C TRP A 601 0.69 -13.98 8.87
N SER A 602 -0.61 -13.95 9.18
CA SER A 602 -1.21 -13.05 10.17
C SER A 602 -2.57 -13.56 10.62
N ASN A 603 -3.04 -13.11 11.78
CA ASN A 603 -4.40 -13.38 12.22
C ASN A 603 -5.40 -12.37 11.61
N GLU A 604 -6.66 -12.77 11.54
CA GLU A 604 -7.68 -11.95 10.87
C GLU A 604 -7.98 -10.64 11.60
N GLN A 605 -7.80 -10.60 12.92
CA GLN A 605 -7.93 -9.36 13.69
C GLN A 605 -6.94 -8.30 13.19
N ALA A 606 -5.64 -8.64 13.13
CA ALA A 606 -4.61 -7.74 12.66
C ALA A 606 -4.81 -7.36 11.18
N ILE A 607 -5.14 -8.33 10.33
CA ILE A 607 -5.43 -8.09 8.91
C ILE A 607 -6.52 -7.03 8.76
N ARG A 608 -7.64 -7.15 9.49
CA ARG A 608 -8.78 -6.23 9.37
C ARG A 608 -8.59 -4.90 10.10
N GLU A 609 -8.04 -4.90 11.30
CA GLU A 609 -7.93 -3.70 12.15
C GLU A 609 -6.72 -2.83 11.86
N ILE A 610 -5.65 -3.39 11.27
CA ILE A 610 -4.41 -2.66 10.98
C ILE A 610 -4.21 -2.53 9.47
N TYR A 611 -4.03 -3.64 8.77
CA TYR A 611 -3.48 -3.63 7.41
C TYR A 611 -4.52 -3.34 6.32
N LEU A 612 -5.78 -3.71 6.53
CA LEU A 612 -6.88 -3.40 5.63
C LEU A 612 -7.59 -2.09 6.00
N LYS A 613 -7.35 -1.53 7.19
CA LYS A 613 -8.10 -0.37 7.67
C LYS A 613 -8.03 0.85 6.73
N PRO A 614 -6.87 1.20 6.12
CA PRO A 614 -6.81 2.30 5.17
C PRO A 614 -7.65 2.05 3.90
N PHE A 615 -7.66 0.81 3.41
CA PHE A 615 -8.42 0.41 2.23
C PHE A 615 -9.93 0.37 2.53
N ASP A 616 -10.32 -0.17 3.67
CA ASP A 616 -11.69 -0.16 4.21
C ASP A 616 -12.25 1.27 4.22
N MET A 617 -11.48 2.24 4.72
CA MET A 617 -11.90 3.65 4.75
C MET A 617 -12.08 4.24 3.35
N CYS A 618 -11.24 3.88 2.38
CA CYS A 618 -11.42 4.31 0.99
C CYS A 618 -12.68 3.70 0.35
N MET A 619 -12.96 2.43 0.63
CA MET A 619 -14.11 1.70 0.09
C MET A 619 -15.43 2.22 0.63
N HIS A 620 -15.42 2.77 1.84
CA HIS A 620 -16.59 3.34 2.50
C HIS A 620 -16.75 4.86 2.31
N LEU A 621 -16.05 5.47 1.35
CA LEU A 621 -16.23 6.89 0.99
C LEU A 621 -17.63 7.21 0.41
N GLY A 622 -18.33 6.19 -0.09
CA GLY A 622 -19.64 6.32 -0.72
C GLY A 622 -19.57 6.88 -2.15
N ASP A 623 -20.66 7.51 -2.57
CA ASP A 623 -20.84 8.00 -3.93
C ASP A 623 -20.67 9.53 -4.06
N MET A 624 -20.18 9.95 -5.22
CA MET A 624 -20.17 11.35 -5.65
C MET A 624 -21.13 11.62 -6.80
N ASP A 625 -21.53 12.88 -6.96
CA ASP A 625 -22.31 13.33 -8.11
C ASP A 625 -21.42 13.47 -9.35
N MET A 626 -21.76 12.75 -10.42
CA MET A 626 -21.18 12.93 -11.74
C MET A 626 -22.20 13.55 -12.69
N LYS A 627 -21.83 14.67 -13.30
CA LYS A 627 -22.61 15.32 -14.37
C LYS A 627 -22.31 14.62 -15.70
N THR A 628 -23.36 14.18 -16.38
CA THR A 628 -23.26 13.54 -17.70
C THR A 628 -24.41 13.98 -18.62
N VAL A 629 -24.32 13.59 -19.88
CA VAL A 629 -25.39 13.75 -20.87
C VAL A 629 -25.91 12.38 -21.24
N VAL A 630 -27.22 12.18 -21.19
CA VAL A 630 -27.88 10.94 -21.62
C VAL A 630 -28.73 11.18 -22.85
N LYS A 631 -28.87 10.15 -23.69
CA LYS A 631 -29.72 10.17 -24.88
C LYS A 631 -31.12 9.67 -24.51
N LYS A 632 -32.14 10.44 -24.86
CA LYS A 632 -33.55 10.10 -24.67
C LYS A 632 -34.04 9.12 -25.74
N SER A 633 -35.17 8.48 -25.46
CA SER A 633 -35.87 7.61 -26.42
C SER A 633 -36.31 8.32 -27.70
N ASP A 634 -36.52 9.64 -27.67
CA ASP A 634 -36.86 10.46 -28.83
C ASP A 634 -35.63 10.91 -29.66
N GLY A 635 -34.42 10.50 -29.24
CA GLY A 635 -33.16 10.84 -29.90
C GLY A 635 -32.54 12.17 -29.47
N THR A 636 -33.18 12.94 -28.60
CA THR A 636 -32.62 14.17 -28.00
C THR A 636 -31.70 13.88 -26.82
N TYR A 637 -31.00 14.89 -26.31
CA TYR A 637 -30.06 14.76 -25.19
C TYR A 637 -30.53 15.57 -23.99
N GLU A 638 -30.24 15.09 -22.78
CA GLU A 638 -30.42 15.86 -21.54
C GLU A 638 -29.24 15.72 -20.58
N ASN A 639 -29.01 16.77 -19.81
CA ASN A 639 -28.07 16.74 -18.69
C ASN A 639 -28.68 15.91 -17.56
N LYS A 640 -27.87 15.01 -17.00
CA LYS A 640 -28.24 14.17 -15.86
C LYS A 640 -27.13 14.21 -14.81
N VAL A 641 -27.52 14.18 -13.54
CA VAL A 641 -26.62 13.88 -12.43
C VAL A 641 -26.83 12.43 -12.05
N VAL A 642 -25.74 11.66 -12.03
CA VAL A 642 -25.74 10.25 -11.61
C VAL A 642 -24.79 10.07 -10.44
N LYS A 643 -25.10 9.14 -9.55
CA LYS A 643 -24.19 8.73 -8.48
C LYS A 643 -23.15 7.78 -9.03
N THR A 644 -21.90 7.95 -8.61
CA THR A 644 -20.79 7.06 -8.95
C THR A 644 -19.92 6.86 -7.71
N PRO A 645 -19.45 5.63 -7.43
CA PRO A 645 -18.56 5.38 -6.31
C PRO A 645 -17.32 6.27 -6.36
N ILE A 646 -16.82 6.73 -5.22
CA ILE A 646 -15.60 7.53 -5.16
C ILE A 646 -14.36 6.65 -5.40
N ALA A 647 -14.28 5.50 -4.72
CA ALA A 647 -13.23 4.51 -4.97
C ALA A 647 -13.57 3.69 -6.22
N LYS A 648 -12.66 3.68 -7.20
CA LYS A 648 -12.87 3.03 -8.52
C LYS A 648 -11.73 2.13 -8.97
N GLY A 649 -10.61 2.11 -8.25
CA GLY A 649 -9.42 1.34 -8.62
C GLY A 649 -8.75 0.70 -7.41
N VAL A 650 -8.23 -0.51 -7.56
CA VAL A 650 -7.34 -1.18 -6.58
C VAL A 650 -6.14 -1.76 -7.32
N MET A 651 -4.95 -1.59 -6.76
CA MET A 651 -3.75 -2.31 -7.21
C MET A 651 -3.36 -3.34 -6.16
N THR A 652 -3.36 -4.60 -6.56
CA THR A 652 -2.96 -5.73 -5.70
C THR A 652 -1.46 -5.73 -5.47
N SER A 653 -0.98 -6.45 -4.46
CA SER A 653 0.44 -6.45 -4.08
C SER A 653 1.24 -7.60 -4.72
N PHE A 654 2.56 -7.57 -4.56
CA PHE A 654 3.41 -8.68 -4.98
C PHE A 654 3.40 -9.86 -3.99
N ASN A 655 3.28 -9.59 -2.68
CA ASN A 655 3.34 -10.62 -1.64
C ASN A 655 2.12 -11.56 -1.68
N ARG A 656 2.13 -12.56 -0.79
CA ARG A 656 1.02 -13.48 -0.57
C ARG A 656 0.33 -13.17 0.75
N ILE A 657 -0.93 -13.57 0.86
CA ILE A 657 -1.67 -13.69 2.12
C ILE A 657 -1.75 -15.18 2.45
N GLY A 658 -1.04 -15.61 3.50
CA GLY A 658 -0.64 -16.99 3.65
C GLY A 658 0.19 -17.47 2.45
N ALA A 659 -0.22 -18.56 1.82
CA ALA A 659 0.46 -19.12 0.64
C ALA A 659 -0.06 -18.59 -0.72
N THR A 660 -1.21 -17.89 -0.74
CA THR A 660 -1.87 -17.45 -1.98
C THR A 660 -1.46 -16.03 -2.33
N TRP A 661 -1.08 -15.78 -3.59
CA TRP A 661 -0.73 -14.43 -4.06
C TRP A 661 -1.94 -13.50 -3.91
N THR A 662 -1.73 -12.28 -3.41
CA THR A 662 -2.83 -11.35 -3.08
C THR A 662 -3.71 -11.03 -4.29
N GLY A 663 -3.12 -10.83 -5.48
CA GLY A 663 -3.87 -10.60 -6.71
C GLY A 663 -4.60 -11.83 -7.27
N GLY A 664 -4.35 -13.00 -6.71
CA GLY A 664 -5.01 -14.27 -7.03
C GLY A 664 -5.74 -14.89 -5.85
N SER A 665 -6.02 -14.13 -4.78
CA SER A 665 -6.69 -14.65 -3.59
C SER A 665 -8.19 -14.40 -3.66
N HIS A 666 -8.98 -15.47 -3.84
CA HIS A 666 -10.44 -15.38 -3.89
C HIS A 666 -11.03 -14.81 -2.59
N ALA A 667 -10.44 -15.12 -1.44
CA ALA A 667 -10.85 -14.56 -0.15
C ALA A 667 -10.64 -13.04 -0.08
N LEU A 668 -9.49 -12.56 -0.56
CA LEU A 668 -9.13 -11.15 -0.50
C LEU A 668 -9.85 -10.32 -1.57
N ILE A 669 -10.00 -10.87 -2.78
CA ILE A 669 -10.52 -10.15 -3.93
C ILE A 669 -12.03 -10.36 -4.07
N GLN A 670 -12.50 -11.58 -4.30
CA GLN A 670 -13.93 -11.83 -4.45
C GLN A 670 -14.68 -11.62 -3.14
N GLN A 671 -14.35 -12.36 -2.08
CA GLN A 671 -15.17 -12.38 -0.86
C GLN A 671 -15.10 -11.06 -0.09
N LEU A 672 -13.91 -10.47 0.06
CA LEU A 672 -13.78 -9.18 0.74
C LEU A 672 -14.15 -7.99 -0.16
N LEU A 673 -13.40 -7.73 -1.24
CA LEU A 673 -13.61 -6.51 -2.05
C LEU A 673 -14.96 -6.53 -2.77
N ARG A 674 -15.26 -7.59 -3.54
CA ARG A 674 -16.45 -7.63 -4.39
C ARG A 674 -17.71 -7.90 -3.57
N ASP A 675 -17.67 -8.86 -2.65
CA ASP A 675 -18.86 -9.30 -1.92
C ASP A 675 -19.11 -8.50 -0.64
N GLU A 676 -18.19 -8.51 0.34
CA GLU A 676 -18.36 -7.79 1.61
C GLU A 676 -18.44 -6.27 1.38
N TRP A 677 -17.48 -5.67 0.66
CA TRP A 677 -17.41 -4.22 0.43
C TRP A 677 -18.14 -3.72 -0.83
N GLY A 678 -18.63 -4.62 -1.70
CA GLY A 678 -19.47 -4.24 -2.85
C GLY A 678 -18.74 -3.50 -3.98
N PHE A 679 -17.42 -3.71 -4.12
CA PHE A 679 -16.60 -3.00 -5.09
C PHE A 679 -16.84 -3.48 -6.53
N ASN A 680 -17.27 -2.60 -7.43
CA ASN A 680 -17.45 -2.90 -8.87
C ASN A 680 -16.41 -2.18 -9.77
N GLY A 681 -15.41 -1.54 -9.18
CA GLY A 681 -14.35 -0.84 -9.92
C GLY A 681 -13.28 -1.78 -10.49
N LEU A 682 -12.21 -1.19 -11.00
CA LEU A 682 -11.14 -1.90 -11.68
C LEU A 682 -10.05 -2.38 -10.72
N ILE A 683 -9.66 -3.66 -10.81
CA ILE A 683 -8.56 -4.26 -10.05
C ILE A 683 -7.43 -4.62 -11.00
N ILE A 684 -6.26 -4.04 -10.73
CA ILE A 684 -5.04 -4.31 -11.49
C ILE A 684 -4.01 -5.04 -10.62
N THR A 685 -3.16 -5.84 -11.24
CA THR A 685 -1.95 -6.35 -10.57
C THR A 685 -0.97 -5.22 -10.23
N ASP A 686 -0.05 -5.43 -9.29
CA ASP A 686 1.21 -4.68 -9.33
C ASP A 686 1.99 -5.01 -10.62
N ASN A 687 3.14 -4.39 -10.84
CA ASN A 687 3.93 -4.52 -12.05
C ASN A 687 4.29 -5.99 -12.37
N ALA A 688 3.60 -6.56 -13.36
CA ALA A 688 3.71 -7.97 -13.71
C ALA A 688 4.88 -8.27 -14.66
N ASN A 689 5.74 -7.30 -14.98
CA ASN A 689 6.83 -7.47 -15.96
C ASN A 689 7.88 -8.51 -15.55
N THR A 690 7.97 -8.85 -14.26
CA THR A 690 8.93 -9.87 -13.77
C THR A 690 8.29 -10.99 -12.94
N GLY A 691 7.01 -10.84 -12.58
CA GLY A 691 6.29 -11.73 -11.68
C GLY A 691 5.90 -13.06 -12.32
N LYS A 692 6.74 -14.09 -12.15
CA LYS A 692 6.45 -15.45 -12.67
C LYS A 692 5.30 -16.17 -11.95
N PHE A 693 4.85 -15.64 -10.82
CA PHE A 693 3.80 -16.21 -9.97
C PHE A 693 2.45 -15.49 -10.14
N MET A 694 2.39 -14.40 -10.93
CA MET A 694 1.18 -13.60 -11.12
C MET A 694 0.33 -14.16 -12.27
N SER A 695 -0.26 -15.33 -12.04
CA SER A 695 -1.06 -16.06 -13.04
C SER A 695 -2.27 -15.25 -13.53
N PRO A 696 -2.47 -15.07 -14.84
CA PRO A 696 -3.63 -14.39 -15.38
C PRO A 696 -4.95 -15.14 -15.11
N TYR A 697 -4.98 -16.48 -15.20
CA TYR A 697 -6.21 -17.23 -14.87
C TYR A 697 -6.55 -17.14 -13.38
N GLN A 698 -5.57 -17.33 -12.49
CA GLN A 698 -5.79 -17.20 -11.04
C GLN A 698 -6.31 -15.81 -10.66
N MET A 699 -5.77 -14.76 -11.30
CA MET A 699 -6.23 -13.39 -11.13
C MET A 699 -7.71 -13.23 -11.50
N LEU A 700 -8.11 -13.71 -12.68
CA LEU A 700 -9.49 -13.63 -13.16
C LEU A 700 -10.43 -14.45 -12.28
N GLU A 701 -10.06 -15.69 -11.93
CA GLU A 701 -10.85 -16.58 -11.08
C GLU A 701 -11.04 -16.01 -9.65
N ALA A 702 -10.06 -15.26 -9.15
CA ALA A 702 -10.16 -14.54 -7.89
C ALA A 702 -11.05 -13.28 -7.95
N GLY A 703 -11.43 -12.82 -9.15
CA GLY A 703 -12.27 -11.62 -9.36
C GLY A 703 -11.51 -10.32 -9.63
N ALA A 704 -10.20 -10.40 -9.90
CA ALA A 704 -9.37 -9.29 -10.36
C ALA A 704 -9.35 -9.22 -11.90
N ASP A 705 -8.98 -8.07 -12.48
CA ASP A 705 -9.40 -7.77 -13.85
C ASP A 705 -8.27 -7.79 -14.89
N ILE A 706 -7.19 -7.05 -14.62
CA ILE A 706 -6.15 -6.78 -15.63
C ILE A 706 -4.73 -6.81 -15.05
N LYS A 707 -3.75 -7.09 -15.90
CA LYS A 707 -2.32 -7.08 -15.53
C LYS A 707 -1.67 -5.75 -15.87
N LEU A 708 -0.87 -5.24 -14.93
CA LEU A 708 0.09 -4.16 -15.19
C LEU A 708 1.30 -4.74 -15.92
N LEU A 709 1.12 -5.10 -17.20
CA LEU A 709 2.16 -5.64 -18.06
C LEU A 709 2.45 -4.67 -19.21
N ASN A 710 3.72 -4.34 -19.41
CA ASN A 710 4.19 -3.48 -20.51
C ASN A 710 5.37 -4.13 -21.26
N VAL A 711 5.41 -5.46 -21.31
CA VAL A 711 6.36 -6.26 -22.09
C VAL A 711 5.60 -7.10 -23.10
N SER A 712 6.28 -7.59 -24.15
CA SER A 712 5.64 -8.30 -25.26
C SER A 712 5.02 -9.64 -24.88
N ASP A 713 5.53 -10.25 -23.80
CA ASP A 713 5.15 -11.60 -23.38
C ASP A 713 4.99 -11.66 -21.86
N ASP A 714 3.94 -12.34 -21.40
CA ASP A 714 3.71 -12.57 -19.97
C ASP A 714 4.81 -13.46 -19.38
N PRO A 715 5.54 -13.02 -18.34
CA PRO A 715 6.58 -13.81 -17.67
C PRO A 715 6.11 -15.15 -17.09
N THR A 716 4.81 -15.33 -16.82
CA THR A 716 4.24 -16.62 -16.38
C THR A 716 4.29 -17.67 -17.49
N GLY A 717 4.28 -17.24 -18.76
CA GLY A 717 4.12 -18.10 -19.93
C GLY A 717 2.70 -18.64 -20.13
N GLU A 718 1.76 -18.28 -19.25
CA GLU A 718 0.37 -18.73 -19.30
C GLU A 718 -0.39 -18.07 -20.46
N LYS A 719 -1.34 -18.79 -21.06
CA LYS A 719 -2.23 -18.31 -22.11
C LYS A 719 -3.66 -18.63 -21.72
N LEU A 720 -4.54 -17.65 -21.80
CA LEU A 720 -5.97 -17.86 -21.54
C LEU A 720 -6.61 -18.50 -22.77
N ASP A 721 -7.41 -19.54 -22.56
CA ASP A 721 -8.25 -20.13 -23.61
C ASP A 721 -9.67 -19.60 -23.44
N PHE A 722 -10.08 -18.63 -24.26
CA PHE A 722 -11.42 -18.07 -24.18
C PHE A 722 -12.51 -18.97 -24.75
N ASN A 723 -12.18 -20.17 -25.25
CA ASN A 723 -13.18 -21.19 -25.57
C ASN A 723 -13.59 -22.00 -24.33
N ASP A 724 -12.79 -21.96 -23.26
CA ASP A 724 -13.13 -22.52 -21.95
C ASP A 724 -14.17 -21.62 -21.27
N ALA A 725 -15.31 -22.20 -20.87
CA ALA A 725 -16.46 -21.46 -20.39
C ALA A 725 -16.16 -20.64 -19.12
N ALA A 726 -15.39 -21.20 -18.18
CA ALA A 726 -15.00 -20.49 -16.96
C ALA A 726 -14.01 -19.36 -17.24
N THR A 727 -13.02 -19.61 -18.08
CA THR A 727 -12.05 -18.59 -18.51
C THR A 727 -12.78 -17.42 -19.17
N TYR A 728 -13.71 -17.69 -20.09
CA TYR A 728 -14.54 -16.67 -20.72
C TYR A 728 -15.42 -15.92 -19.71
N HIS A 729 -16.07 -16.64 -18.78
CA HIS A 729 -16.92 -16.05 -17.75
C HIS A 729 -16.17 -15.00 -16.92
N TYR A 730 -15.04 -15.38 -16.33
CA TYR A 730 -14.25 -14.48 -15.49
C TYR A 730 -13.65 -13.33 -16.31
N ALA A 731 -13.15 -13.62 -17.51
CA ALA A 731 -12.64 -12.60 -18.41
C ALA A 731 -13.73 -11.59 -18.81
N ARG A 732 -14.97 -12.04 -18.99
CA ARG A 732 -16.10 -11.17 -19.32
C ARG A 732 -16.48 -10.26 -18.15
N GLN A 733 -16.43 -10.76 -16.92
CA GLN A 733 -16.60 -9.93 -15.72
C GLN A 733 -15.49 -8.87 -15.62
N ALA A 734 -14.23 -9.24 -15.87
CA ALA A 734 -13.11 -8.30 -15.89
C ALA A 734 -13.30 -7.18 -16.93
N MET A 735 -13.75 -7.53 -18.15
CA MET A 735 -14.06 -6.53 -19.17
C MET A 735 -15.23 -5.63 -18.77
N HIS A 736 -16.20 -6.15 -18.04
CA HIS A 736 -17.30 -5.34 -17.52
C HIS A 736 -16.80 -4.30 -16.51
N HIS A 737 -16.02 -4.71 -15.51
CA HIS A 737 -15.42 -3.79 -14.52
C HIS A 737 -14.57 -2.70 -15.20
N LEU A 738 -13.76 -3.07 -16.20
CA LEU A 738 -12.92 -2.15 -16.96
C LEU A 738 -13.77 -1.12 -17.72
N LEU A 739 -14.74 -1.57 -18.53
CA LEU A 739 -15.57 -0.65 -19.32
C LEU A 739 -16.46 0.22 -18.43
N TYR A 740 -16.98 -0.33 -17.33
CA TYR A 740 -17.75 0.40 -16.33
C TYR A 740 -16.92 1.52 -15.69
N THR A 741 -15.69 1.21 -15.28
CA THR A 741 -14.77 2.19 -14.69
C THR A 741 -14.45 3.27 -15.72
N VAL A 742 -13.99 2.89 -16.92
CA VAL A 742 -13.61 3.83 -17.97
C VAL A 742 -14.77 4.76 -18.37
N ALA A 743 -15.97 4.24 -18.56
CA ALA A 743 -17.14 5.04 -18.95
C ALA A 743 -17.46 6.15 -17.93
N ASN A 744 -17.20 5.90 -16.64
CA ASN A 744 -17.56 6.77 -15.53
C ASN A 744 -16.39 7.61 -14.98
N THR A 745 -15.40 7.92 -15.81
CA THR A 745 -14.21 8.71 -15.44
C THR A 745 -14.01 9.94 -16.32
N ASN A 746 -12.94 10.70 -16.08
CA ASN A 746 -12.55 11.85 -16.88
C ASN A 746 -12.15 11.48 -18.32
N CYS A 747 -11.94 10.20 -18.61
CA CYS A 747 -11.64 9.71 -19.95
C CYS A 747 -12.77 9.99 -20.96
N MET A 748 -14.02 10.09 -20.48
CA MET A 748 -15.18 10.43 -21.32
C MET A 748 -15.56 11.92 -21.25
N ASN A 749 -14.75 12.78 -20.65
CA ASN A 749 -15.10 14.20 -20.57
C ASN A 749 -15.25 14.80 -21.97
N GLY A 750 -16.39 15.45 -22.22
CA GLY A 750 -16.73 16.04 -23.52
C GLY A 750 -17.31 15.05 -24.55
N ALA A 751 -17.39 13.75 -24.24
CA ALA A 751 -18.04 12.77 -25.12
C ALA A 751 -19.57 12.78 -24.93
N LEU A 752 -20.31 12.90 -26.03
CA LEU A 752 -21.76 12.66 -26.06
C LEU A 752 -22.03 11.16 -26.28
N PRO A 753 -23.21 10.63 -25.88
CA PRO A 753 -23.62 9.29 -26.28
C PRO A 753 -23.50 9.10 -27.80
N GLY A 754 -22.91 7.99 -28.23
CA GLY A 754 -22.62 7.64 -29.62
C GLY A 754 -21.37 8.30 -30.21
N ALA A 755 -20.67 9.16 -29.46
CA ALA A 755 -19.41 9.74 -29.91
C ALA A 755 -18.38 8.63 -30.15
N GLY A 756 -17.77 8.65 -31.34
CA GLY A 756 -16.66 7.77 -31.69
C GLY A 756 -15.33 8.50 -31.55
N PHE A 757 -14.31 7.80 -31.09
CA PHE A 757 -12.97 8.33 -30.95
C PHE A 757 -12.12 7.90 -32.14
N LYS A 758 -11.55 8.86 -32.87
CA LYS A 758 -10.59 8.55 -33.93
C LYS A 758 -9.19 8.53 -33.34
N PHE A 759 -8.70 7.34 -33.01
CA PHE A 759 -7.31 7.17 -32.63
C PHE A 759 -6.40 7.17 -33.86
N SER A 760 -5.41 8.06 -33.87
CA SER A 760 -4.40 8.18 -34.93
C SER A 760 -3.02 8.09 -34.28
N ASN A 761 -2.40 6.91 -34.31
CA ASN A 761 -1.03 6.74 -33.83
C ASN A 761 -0.04 7.20 -34.92
N GLY A 762 0.14 8.52 -35.01
CA GLY A 762 1.04 9.17 -35.97
C GLY A 762 2.46 8.63 -35.90
N MET A 763 2.97 8.34 -34.69
CA MET A 763 4.30 7.75 -34.50
C MET A 763 4.41 6.33 -35.01
N LYS A 764 3.43 5.45 -34.73
CA LYS A 764 3.42 4.08 -35.27
C LYS A 764 3.33 4.09 -36.80
N THR A 765 2.59 5.04 -37.37
CA THR A 765 2.53 5.25 -38.83
C THR A 765 3.90 5.67 -39.37
N ILE A 766 4.57 6.63 -38.73
CA ILE A 766 5.93 7.06 -39.09
C ILE A 766 6.93 5.90 -38.96
N GLN A 767 6.83 5.09 -37.92
CA GLN A 767 7.71 3.95 -37.67
C GLN A 767 7.51 2.83 -38.70
N ILE A 768 6.26 2.52 -39.07
CA ILE A 768 5.95 1.56 -40.14
C ILE A 768 6.50 2.07 -41.48
N VAL A 769 6.30 3.35 -41.78
CA VAL A 769 6.86 3.98 -42.99
C VAL A 769 8.38 3.88 -42.99
N PHE A 770 9.04 4.23 -41.88
CA PHE A 770 10.48 4.15 -41.72
C PHE A 770 11.00 2.71 -41.91
N ASN A 771 10.42 1.73 -41.23
CA ASN A 771 10.80 0.32 -41.34
C ASN A 771 10.59 -0.23 -42.76
N THR A 772 9.50 0.17 -43.41
CA THR A 772 9.21 -0.20 -44.80
C THR A 772 10.25 0.38 -45.75
N VAL A 773 10.59 1.67 -45.60
CA VAL A 773 11.63 2.35 -46.39
C VAL A 773 12.99 1.67 -46.19
N CYS A 774 13.39 1.40 -44.95
CA CYS A 774 14.64 0.69 -44.65
C CYS A 774 14.67 -0.71 -45.28
N SER A 775 13.57 -1.47 -45.20
CA SER A 775 13.47 -2.81 -45.78
C SER A 775 13.58 -2.78 -47.30
N VAL A 776 12.94 -1.80 -47.96
CA VAL A 776 13.02 -1.60 -49.42
C VAL A 776 14.44 -1.20 -49.83
N ILE A 777 15.11 -0.33 -49.08
CA ILE A 777 16.52 0.05 -49.32
C ILE A 777 17.43 -1.18 -49.19
N LEU A 778 17.26 -1.99 -48.15
CA LEU A 778 18.04 -3.22 -47.95
C LEU A 778 17.81 -4.22 -49.09
N ALA A 779 16.57 -4.41 -49.54
CA ALA A 779 16.24 -5.26 -50.68
C ALA A 779 16.88 -4.74 -51.99
N MET A 780 16.86 -3.42 -52.22
CA MET A 780 17.53 -2.81 -53.37
C MET A 780 19.05 -2.99 -53.29
N LEU A 781 19.68 -2.77 -52.14
CA LEU A 781 21.12 -2.98 -51.96
C LEU A 781 21.50 -4.44 -52.21
N ALA A 782 20.72 -5.40 -51.70
CA ALA A 782 20.93 -6.82 -51.98
C ALA A 782 20.79 -7.13 -53.48
N PHE A 783 19.75 -6.59 -54.14
CA PHE A 783 19.55 -6.74 -55.58
C PHE A 783 20.72 -6.16 -56.38
N PHE A 784 21.16 -4.93 -56.09
CA PHE A 784 22.30 -4.29 -56.77
C PHE A 784 23.62 -5.02 -56.50
N SER A 785 23.80 -5.59 -55.31
CA SER A 785 24.96 -6.42 -54.97
C SER A 785 25.00 -7.68 -55.83
N VAL A 786 23.88 -8.39 -55.94
CA VAL A 786 23.75 -9.59 -56.79
C VAL A 786 23.91 -9.23 -58.28
N TRP A 787 23.25 -8.16 -58.74
CA TRP A 787 23.30 -7.70 -60.12
C TRP A 787 24.70 -7.25 -60.55
N ARG A 788 25.45 -6.55 -59.67
CA ARG A 788 26.83 -6.12 -59.94
C ARG A 788 27.80 -7.30 -60.03
N TRP A 789 27.58 -8.37 -59.26
CA TRP A 789 28.46 -9.54 -59.23
C TRP A 789 28.07 -10.67 -60.21
N MET A 790 26.82 -10.69 -60.69
CA MET A 790 26.34 -11.69 -61.66
C MET A 790 27.17 -11.75 -62.96
N PRO A 791 27.49 -10.64 -63.65
CA PRO A 791 28.24 -10.69 -64.91
C PRO A 791 29.64 -11.29 -64.75
N GLY A 792 30.33 -10.95 -63.66
CA GLY A 792 31.66 -11.50 -63.35
C GLY A 792 31.60 -12.98 -62.97
N THR A 793 30.52 -13.42 -62.32
CA THR A 793 30.30 -14.81 -61.93
C THR A 793 29.94 -15.67 -63.15
N ILE A 794 29.07 -15.18 -64.04
CA ILE A 794 28.73 -15.82 -65.32
C ILE A 794 29.98 -15.98 -66.20
N LYS A 795 30.82 -14.94 -66.33
CA LYS A 795 32.09 -15.03 -67.07
C LYS A 795 33.06 -16.06 -66.47
N ARG A 796 33.19 -16.13 -65.13
CA ARG A 796 34.03 -17.13 -64.46
C ARG A 796 33.51 -18.56 -64.63
N VAL A 797 32.19 -18.75 -64.59
CA VAL A 797 31.56 -20.06 -64.80
C VAL A 797 31.72 -20.51 -66.26
N ALA A 798 31.53 -19.62 -67.23
CA ALA A 798 31.79 -19.89 -68.64
C ALA A 798 33.26 -20.28 -68.88
N ALA A 799 34.22 -19.50 -68.37
CA ALA A 799 35.65 -19.79 -68.48
C ALA A 799 36.05 -21.13 -67.81
N ARG A 800 35.46 -21.47 -66.65
CA ARG A 800 35.66 -22.79 -66.01
C ARG A 800 35.11 -23.93 -66.86
N LYS A 801 33.98 -23.73 -67.53
CA LYS A 801 33.36 -24.73 -68.42
C LYS A 801 34.23 -24.96 -69.65
N GLU A 802 34.75 -23.90 -70.27
CA GLU A 802 35.71 -23.97 -71.38
C GLU A 802 37.01 -24.66 -70.95
N ALA A 803 37.59 -24.29 -69.82
CA ALA A 803 38.80 -24.94 -69.28
C ALA A 803 38.58 -26.44 -68.99
N ARG A 804 37.38 -26.82 -68.54
CA ARG A 804 37.00 -28.23 -68.31
C ARG A 804 36.85 -29.00 -69.63
N VAL A 805 36.30 -28.37 -70.67
CA VAL A 805 36.22 -28.93 -72.02
C VAL A 805 37.62 -29.09 -72.63
N ALA A 806 38.48 -28.08 -72.51
CA ALA A 806 39.88 -28.12 -72.96
C ALA A 806 40.68 -29.22 -72.24
N ARG A 807 40.54 -29.36 -70.91
CA ARG A 807 41.15 -30.48 -70.15
C ARG A 807 40.61 -31.86 -70.58
N LYS A 808 39.33 -31.96 -70.95
CA LYS A 808 38.74 -33.21 -71.46
C LYS A 808 39.29 -33.55 -72.85
N ALA A 809 39.47 -32.55 -73.72
CA ALA A 809 40.08 -32.70 -75.04
C ALA A 809 41.57 -33.09 -74.93
N ALA A 810 42.35 -32.42 -74.07
CA ALA A 810 43.76 -32.74 -73.83
C ALA A 810 43.95 -34.17 -73.25
N ARG A 811 43.08 -34.61 -72.33
CA ARG A 811 43.08 -36.00 -71.83
C ARG A 811 42.71 -37.04 -72.89
N LYS A 812 41.97 -36.66 -73.93
CA LYS A 812 41.60 -37.53 -75.04
C LYS A 812 42.74 -37.63 -76.07
N ALA A 813 43.50 -36.56 -76.26
CA ALA A 813 44.68 -36.52 -77.12
C ALA A 813 45.91 -37.23 -76.52
N ALA A 814 46.04 -37.30 -75.19
CA ALA A 814 47.14 -38.01 -74.52
C ALA A 814 46.90 -39.54 -74.37
N LYS A 815 45.81 -40.08 -74.93
CA LYS A 815 45.40 -41.50 -74.87
C LYS A 815 45.30 -42.16 -76.26
N GLY A 816 45.68 -41.45 -77.32
CA GLY A 816 45.96 -42.00 -78.64
C GLY A 816 47.41 -41.71 -78.98
#